data_AF-A0A0M4H9Q1-F1
#
_entry.id   AF-A0A0M4H9Q1-F1
#
_cell.length_a   1.000
_cell.length_b   1.000
_cell.length_c   1.000
_cell.angle_alpha   90.00
_cell.angle_beta   90.00
_cell.angle_gamma   90.00
#
_symmetry.space_group_name_H-M   'P 1'
#
loop_
_entity.id
_entity.type
_entity.pdbx_description
1 polymer ?
#
loop_
_entity_poly.entity_id
_entity_poly.type
_entity_poly.pdbx_seq_one_letter_code
_entity_poly.pdbx_strand_id
1 'polypeptide(L)'
;MQQEHLQADILISQYQRIAEQLVRVSPQLNDIVQDQLSIIGHLTPQNMFRIDQAAHTVFIANELLQLKFHPPTADKKNIVQRDFTFRGQKAELLEEFLLHDLYFLTQDLKPQHTLFLRQKVQQFRKLLLDQVFDWVNGQQRVHSFLSHLTLAEAELIDHLMMSTDFYSSAILTDSVQHASELPNSVIQIIQKMCHLEIMSSDEFLPIQLLMECWDDFCFSAAQFLPAPMYRIMALSFEERFNLNELIEYQDDIVLLYRHAQEKSHLLGFVRLMQRELWSRDDLLSKYNFLYSSSTVWQKKVAKLPLFDYSRTVNWLFKQSSDVLDWISSHIQHSSVRVAVTALSFIDTSQVHSQVILATLQYFQQTSARMFIHSCHYYAMQESWFDPENNHSMILKGQKQSLDDQRIAISPSILYLDEWMQLMQSMVQKNDQSVKRIYLRLSRVMQTYMLHLHHISVALPEDLIVYIHPETHQNRDFYGVLQRHKMQLDEFRSQFYLRGHHIRVSIFDSFVRDYLVDYFADNKMISKHVSWMGLFQHAIVWHDQVQKQDIISQLKKNLAQPLQPMMPEQCIQFLGWSFEELADLDRIIQESKKCHNCLAASYAQRIIEKEYVAFHMASQTGKHHMTLGCYLRDGQLIYDQLEYAHNKKTEYLFVNIALQFISWLNTEYAPFK
;
A
#
# COMPACT_ATOMS: atom_id res chain seq x y z
N MET A 1 15.56 -15.89 -29.21
CA MET A 1 15.27 -16.43 -27.86
C MET A 1 15.14 -17.95 -27.80
N GLN A 2 14.09 -18.62 -28.31
CA GLN A 2 13.97 -20.10 -28.15
C GLN A 2 15.05 -20.91 -28.89
N GLN A 3 15.50 -20.48 -30.08
CA GLN A 3 16.59 -21.14 -30.81
C GLN A 3 17.99 -20.85 -30.22
N GLU A 4 18.19 -19.66 -29.64
CA GLU A 4 19.46 -19.29 -28.97
C GLU A 4 19.64 -20.03 -27.64
N HIS A 5 18.56 -20.23 -26.87
CA HIS A 5 18.59 -21.08 -25.67
C HIS A 5 18.91 -22.54 -26.02
N LEU A 6 18.30 -23.09 -27.09
CA LEU A 6 18.59 -24.46 -27.53
C LEU A 6 20.05 -24.66 -27.95
N GLN A 7 20.65 -23.68 -28.65
CA GLN A 7 22.07 -23.72 -29.02
C GLN A 7 23.00 -23.58 -27.81
N ALA A 8 22.64 -22.75 -26.83
CA ALA A 8 23.42 -22.59 -25.60
C ALA A 8 23.41 -23.88 -24.75
N ASP A 9 22.25 -24.54 -24.62
CA ASP A 9 22.10 -25.77 -23.84
C ASP A 9 22.87 -26.95 -24.47
N ILE A 10 22.90 -27.04 -25.81
CA ILE A 10 23.69 -28.04 -26.53
C ILE A 10 25.19 -27.82 -26.31
N LEU A 11 25.66 -26.56 -26.34
CA LEU A 11 27.05 -26.25 -26.02
C LEU A 11 27.38 -26.63 -24.57
N ILE A 12 26.58 -26.24 -23.58
CA ILE A 12 26.84 -26.54 -22.17
C ILE A 12 26.96 -28.06 -21.93
N SER A 13 26.07 -28.85 -22.55
CA SER A 13 26.12 -30.33 -22.45
C SER A 13 27.38 -30.92 -23.09
N GLN A 14 27.89 -30.35 -24.19
CA GLN A 14 29.15 -30.76 -24.79
C GLN A 14 30.36 -30.41 -23.90
N TYR A 15 30.39 -29.20 -23.35
CA TYR A 15 31.43 -28.77 -22.42
C TYR A 15 31.49 -29.65 -21.16
N GLN A 16 30.34 -30.02 -20.61
CA GLN A 16 30.26 -30.88 -19.42
C GLN A 16 30.81 -32.29 -19.67
N ARG A 17 30.41 -32.94 -20.77
CA ARG A 17 30.91 -34.28 -21.11
C ARG A 17 32.42 -34.31 -21.29
N ILE A 18 32.97 -33.27 -21.91
CA ILE A 18 34.40 -33.15 -22.15
C ILE A 18 35.15 -32.87 -20.86
N ALA A 19 34.63 -31.97 -20.03
CA ALA A 19 35.19 -31.67 -18.72
C ALA A 19 35.26 -32.93 -17.84
N GLU A 20 34.20 -33.76 -17.82
CA GLU A 20 34.20 -35.05 -17.11
C GLU A 20 35.28 -36.01 -17.62
N GLN A 21 35.50 -36.08 -18.93
CA GLN A 21 36.55 -36.94 -19.49
C GLN A 21 37.96 -36.39 -19.25
N LEU A 22 38.15 -35.07 -19.38
CA LEU A 22 39.42 -34.38 -19.08
C LEU A 22 39.86 -34.62 -17.64
N VAL A 23 38.93 -34.45 -16.70
CA VAL A 23 39.17 -34.69 -15.27
C VAL A 23 39.46 -36.16 -14.97
N ARG A 24 38.85 -37.11 -15.70
CA ARG A 24 39.16 -38.54 -15.55
C ARG A 24 40.56 -38.91 -16.06
N VAL A 25 41.04 -38.24 -17.10
CA VAL A 25 42.33 -38.54 -17.73
C VAL A 25 43.49 -37.83 -17.03
N SER A 26 43.27 -36.62 -16.49
CA SER A 26 44.30 -35.84 -15.79
C SER A 26 44.05 -35.78 -14.28
N PRO A 27 44.87 -36.45 -13.45
CA PRO A 27 44.74 -36.38 -11.99
C PRO A 27 44.97 -34.96 -11.46
N GLN A 28 45.86 -34.19 -12.09
CA GLN A 28 46.14 -32.80 -11.67
C GLN A 28 44.93 -31.88 -11.87
N LEU A 29 44.18 -32.05 -12.96
CA LEU A 29 42.95 -31.30 -13.20
C LEU A 29 41.81 -31.77 -12.29
N ASN A 30 41.75 -33.08 -12.00
CA ASN A 30 40.81 -33.62 -11.02
C ASN A 30 41.01 -33.02 -9.63
N ASP A 31 42.26 -32.88 -9.17
CA ASP A 31 42.56 -32.27 -7.87
C ASP A 31 41.99 -30.84 -7.77
N ILE A 32 42.02 -30.06 -8.86
CA ILE A 32 41.43 -28.71 -8.90
C ILE A 32 39.90 -28.77 -8.68
N VAL A 33 39.23 -29.73 -9.30
CA VAL A 33 37.77 -29.91 -9.16
C VAL A 33 37.40 -30.45 -7.78
N GLN A 34 38.16 -31.42 -7.26
CA GLN A 34 37.96 -31.98 -5.91
C GLN A 34 38.19 -30.93 -4.82
N ASP A 35 39.19 -30.06 -4.96
CA ASP A 35 39.44 -28.99 -4.00
C ASP A 35 38.28 -27.98 -3.98
N GLN A 36 37.72 -27.64 -5.14
CA GLN A 36 36.52 -26.79 -5.19
C GLN A 36 35.32 -27.49 -4.51
N LEU A 37 35.08 -28.77 -4.80
CA LEU A 37 34.04 -29.58 -4.14
C LEU A 37 34.27 -29.69 -2.63
N SER A 38 35.52 -29.70 -2.15
CA SER A 38 35.80 -29.72 -0.72
C SER A 38 35.36 -28.44 0.02
N ILE A 39 35.33 -27.30 -0.70
CA ILE A 39 34.90 -26.01 -0.15
C ILE A 39 33.38 -25.90 -0.14
N ILE A 40 32.73 -26.25 -1.26
CA ILE A 40 31.27 -26.04 -1.45
C ILE A 40 30.41 -27.30 -1.44
N GLY A 41 30.98 -28.49 -1.30
CA GLY A 41 30.24 -29.75 -1.41
C GLY A 41 29.18 -29.99 -0.33
N HIS A 42 29.29 -29.29 0.80
CA HIS A 42 28.29 -29.30 1.88
C HIS A 42 27.32 -28.12 1.82
N LEU A 43 27.45 -27.27 0.81
CA LEU A 43 26.60 -26.11 0.63
C LEU A 43 25.24 -26.52 0.08
N THR A 44 24.20 -26.03 0.72
CA THR A 44 22.79 -26.23 0.37
C THR A 44 22.09 -24.87 0.42
N PRO A 45 20.91 -24.73 -0.20
CA PRO A 45 20.12 -23.51 -0.05
C PRO A 45 19.85 -23.16 1.44
N GLN A 46 19.66 -24.18 2.28
CA GLN A 46 19.29 -24.03 3.69
C GLN A 46 20.42 -23.50 4.59
N ASN A 47 21.69 -23.80 4.29
CA ASN A 47 22.84 -23.27 5.01
C ASN A 47 23.53 -22.11 4.26
N MET A 48 22.86 -21.56 3.24
CA MET A 48 23.36 -20.39 2.51
C MET A 48 23.41 -19.15 3.38
N PHE A 49 22.34 -18.88 4.14
CA PHE A 49 22.25 -17.75 5.05
C PHE A 49 21.88 -18.26 6.43
N ARG A 50 22.78 -18.12 7.40
CA ARG A 50 22.52 -18.47 8.80
C ARG A 50 22.66 -17.24 9.69
N ILE A 51 21.64 -16.97 10.47
CA ILE A 51 21.59 -15.82 11.38
C ILE A 51 21.77 -16.33 12.82
N ASP A 52 22.79 -15.82 13.51
CA ASP A 52 22.88 -15.87 14.96
C ASP A 52 22.36 -14.54 15.53
N GLN A 53 21.11 -14.59 15.99
CA GLN A 53 20.40 -13.42 16.53
C GLN A 53 21.04 -12.91 17.83
N ALA A 54 21.58 -13.79 18.66
CA ALA A 54 22.18 -13.42 19.94
C ALA A 54 23.53 -12.72 19.75
N ALA A 55 24.32 -13.19 18.78
CA ALA A 55 25.61 -12.60 18.45
C ALA A 55 25.53 -11.48 17.40
N HIS A 56 24.33 -11.15 16.90
CA HIS A 56 24.12 -10.21 15.79
C HIS A 56 25.05 -10.51 14.60
N THR A 57 25.11 -11.79 14.21
CA THR A 57 26.04 -12.29 13.19
C THR A 57 25.29 -12.99 12.07
N VAL A 58 25.68 -12.71 10.83
CA VAL A 58 25.22 -13.42 9.64
C VAL A 58 26.40 -14.21 9.07
N PHE A 59 26.19 -15.49 8.87
CA PHE A 59 27.09 -16.37 8.15
C PHE A 59 26.53 -16.61 6.75
N ILE A 60 27.39 -16.46 5.74
CA ILE A 60 27.03 -16.64 4.33
C ILE A 60 27.82 -17.81 3.77
N ALA A 61 27.16 -18.60 2.93
CA ALA A 61 27.69 -19.76 2.25
C ALA A 61 28.36 -20.76 3.22
N ASN A 62 27.61 -21.23 4.22
CA ASN A 62 28.11 -22.18 5.23
C ASN A 62 29.38 -21.69 5.95
N GLU A 63 29.33 -20.45 6.47
CA GLU A 63 30.39 -19.80 7.26
C GLU A 63 31.66 -19.42 6.48
N LEU A 64 31.66 -19.50 5.16
CA LEU A 64 32.77 -19.02 4.34
C LEU A 64 32.97 -17.50 4.45
N LEU A 65 31.88 -16.77 4.66
CA LEU A 65 31.88 -15.31 4.87
C LEU A 65 31.06 -14.98 6.11
N GLN A 66 31.43 -13.88 6.77
CA GLN A 66 30.79 -13.44 8.00
C GLN A 66 30.57 -11.93 8.04
N LEU A 67 29.39 -11.54 8.51
CA LEU A 67 29.05 -10.16 8.85
C LEU A 67 28.66 -10.12 10.32
N LYS A 68 29.25 -9.19 11.08
CA LYS A 68 28.95 -9.04 12.51
C LYS A 68 28.57 -7.59 12.80
N PHE A 69 27.42 -7.41 13.44
CA PHE A 69 26.84 -6.10 13.71
C PHE A 69 27.01 -5.73 15.18
N HIS A 70 27.36 -4.47 15.45
CA HIS A 70 27.69 -4.00 16.78
C HIS A 70 26.91 -2.74 17.13
N PRO A 71 26.38 -2.64 18.36
CA PRO A 71 25.86 -1.37 18.84
C PRO A 71 27.00 -0.34 18.90
N PRO A 72 26.80 0.90 18.43
CA PRO A 72 27.78 1.94 18.60
C PRO A 72 27.98 2.21 20.09
N THR A 73 29.24 2.27 20.51
CA THR A 73 29.64 2.63 21.88
C THR A 73 30.54 3.84 21.84
N ALA A 74 30.76 4.49 22.99
CA ALA A 74 31.64 5.67 23.07
C ALA A 74 33.03 5.42 22.45
N ASP A 75 33.54 4.19 22.57
CA ASP A 75 34.88 3.82 22.10
C ASP A 75 34.90 3.12 20.72
N LYS A 76 33.76 2.59 20.25
CA LYS A 76 33.65 1.92 18.94
C LYS A 76 32.49 2.48 18.14
N LYS A 77 32.85 3.25 17.10
CA LYS A 77 31.90 3.79 16.13
C LYS A 77 31.59 2.83 14.98
N ASN A 78 32.48 1.89 14.69
CA ASN A 78 32.25 0.95 13.59
C ASN A 78 31.13 -0.03 13.96
N ILE A 79 30.03 0.03 13.21
CA ILE A 79 28.81 -0.75 13.46
C ILE A 79 28.79 -2.10 12.73
N VAL A 80 29.66 -2.30 11.73
CA VAL A 80 29.76 -3.56 10.98
C VAL A 80 31.21 -4.03 10.89
N GLN A 81 31.46 -5.26 11.32
CA GLN A 81 32.67 -6.01 11.01
C GLN A 81 32.38 -6.98 9.87
N ARG A 82 33.20 -6.92 8.82
CA ARG A 82 33.08 -7.72 7.61
C ARG A 82 34.27 -8.65 7.51
N ASP A 83 34.01 -9.95 7.36
CA ASP A 83 35.03 -10.94 7.04
C ASP A 83 34.66 -11.67 5.74
N PHE A 84 35.31 -11.25 4.66
CA PHE A 84 35.22 -11.83 3.33
C PHE A 84 36.54 -12.52 2.92
N THR A 85 37.34 -12.93 3.91
CA THR A 85 38.63 -13.56 3.69
C THR A 85 38.55 -15.05 3.93
N PHE A 86 38.89 -15.85 2.93
CA PHE A 86 39.04 -17.29 3.08
C PHE A 86 40.47 -17.70 2.74
N ARG A 87 41.13 -18.41 3.67
CA ARG A 87 42.54 -18.84 3.53
C ARG A 87 43.51 -17.70 3.15
N GLY A 88 43.25 -16.48 3.62
CA GLY A 88 44.07 -15.29 3.37
C GLY A 88 43.79 -14.57 2.04
N GLN A 89 42.85 -15.07 1.22
CA GLN A 89 42.40 -14.42 -0.01
C GLN A 89 41.06 -13.72 0.21
N LYS A 90 40.95 -12.49 -0.28
CA LYS A 90 39.76 -11.65 -0.13
C LYS A 90 38.82 -11.85 -1.32
N ALA A 91 37.53 -12.05 -1.05
CA ALA A 91 36.50 -12.20 -2.07
C ALA A 91 35.91 -10.85 -2.51
N GLU A 92 36.65 -10.07 -3.28
CA GLU A 92 36.32 -8.66 -3.60
C GLU A 92 35.00 -8.49 -4.36
N LEU A 93 34.80 -9.23 -5.46
CA LEU A 93 33.57 -9.14 -6.28
C LEU A 93 32.33 -9.63 -5.51
N LEU A 94 32.51 -10.65 -4.67
CA LEU A 94 31.43 -11.19 -3.84
C LEU A 94 31.09 -10.24 -2.69
N GLU A 95 32.09 -9.60 -2.09
CA GLU A 95 31.89 -8.52 -1.12
C GLU A 95 31.13 -7.35 -1.76
N GLU A 96 31.58 -6.87 -2.92
CA GLU A 96 30.92 -5.75 -3.62
C GLU A 96 29.46 -6.05 -3.93
N PHE A 97 29.18 -7.25 -4.45
CA PHE A 97 27.81 -7.70 -4.73
C PHE A 97 26.96 -7.74 -3.45
N LEU A 98 27.46 -8.34 -2.37
CA LEU A 98 26.72 -8.42 -1.11
C LEU A 98 26.54 -7.04 -0.44
N LEU A 99 27.43 -6.09 -0.69
CA LEU A 99 27.30 -4.74 -0.15
C LEU A 99 26.25 -3.89 -0.89
N HIS A 100 26.18 -4.01 -2.21
CA HIS A 100 25.39 -3.11 -3.05
C HIS A 100 24.09 -3.73 -3.57
N ASP A 101 24.10 -5.02 -3.91
CA ASP A 101 23.01 -5.70 -4.60
C ASP A 101 22.08 -6.51 -3.67
N LEU A 102 22.52 -6.76 -2.43
CA LEU A 102 21.68 -7.38 -1.40
C LEU A 102 20.89 -6.28 -0.66
N TYR A 103 19.58 -6.27 -0.90
CA TYR A 103 18.66 -5.34 -0.25
C TYR A 103 17.89 -6.02 0.87
N PHE A 104 17.66 -5.27 1.94
CA PHE A 104 16.77 -5.62 3.04
C PHE A 104 15.53 -4.73 3.01
N LEU A 105 14.35 -5.36 3.08
CA LEU A 105 13.07 -4.67 3.03
C LEU A 105 12.67 -4.21 4.44
N THR A 106 12.08 -3.01 4.54
CA THR A 106 11.74 -2.37 5.82
C THR A 106 10.22 -2.24 6.00
N GLN A 107 9.57 -1.33 5.27
CA GLN A 107 8.12 -1.07 5.41
C GLN A 107 7.28 -1.59 4.23
N ASP A 108 7.82 -1.59 3.00
CA ASP A 108 7.13 -2.22 1.87
C ASP A 108 7.33 -3.73 1.90
N LEU A 109 6.42 -4.41 2.60
CA LEU A 109 6.49 -5.85 2.83
C LEU A 109 5.87 -6.69 1.70
N LYS A 110 5.72 -6.12 0.50
CA LYS A 110 5.21 -6.84 -0.67
C LYS A 110 6.20 -7.90 -1.15
N PRO A 111 5.71 -9.02 -1.71
CA PRO A 111 6.58 -10.03 -2.27
C PRO A 111 7.40 -9.47 -3.43
N GLN A 112 8.68 -9.84 -3.49
CA GLN A 112 9.57 -9.43 -4.57
C GLN A 112 9.21 -10.11 -5.90
N HIS A 113 9.45 -9.42 -7.01
CA HIS A 113 9.14 -9.95 -8.33
C HIS A 113 10.03 -11.16 -8.67
N THR A 114 9.43 -12.27 -9.09
CA THR A 114 10.11 -13.56 -9.31
C THR A 114 11.26 -13.48 -10.32
N LEU A 115 11.13 -12.72 -11.41
CA LEU A 115 12.21 -12.57 -12.39
C LEU A 115 13.42 -11.82 -11.81
N PHE A 116 13.19 -10.84 -10.94
CA PHE A 116 14.26 -10.07 -10.29
C PHE A 116 15.05 -10.97 -9.32
N LEU A 117 14.34 -11.71 -8.47
CA LEU A 117 14.94 -12.70 -7.57
C LEU A 117 15.77 -13.73 -8.33
N ARG A 118 15.22 -14.28 -9.43
CA ARG A 118 15.93 -15.25 -10.27
C ARG A 118 17.25 -14.69 -10.80
N GLN A 119 17.23 -13.48 -11.35
CA GLN A 119 18.43 -12.83 -11.88
C GLN A 119 19.49 -12.62 -10.79
N LYS A 120 19.10 -12.10 -9.63
CA LYS A 120 20.03 -11.85 -8.51
C LYS A 120 20.64 -13.14 -7.97
N VAL A 121 19.82 -14.18 -7.82
CA VAL A 121 20.28 -15.49 -7.37
C VAL A 121 21.22 -16.16 -8.37
N GLN A 122 20.93 -16.06 -9.68
CA GLN A 122 21.83 -16.55 -10.73
C GLN A 122 23.17 -15.82 -10.71
N GLN A 123 23.15 -14.50 -10.58
CA GLN A 123 24.38 -13.68 -10.47
C GLN A 123 25.19 -14.06 -9.22
N PHE A 124 24.54 -14.18 -8.07
CA PHE A 124 25.18 -14.58 -6.81
C PHE A 124 25.82 -15.96 -6.91
N ARG A 125 25.07 -16.95 -7.44
CA ARG A 125 25.55 -18.32 -7.63
C ARG A 125 26.81 -18.35 -8.51
N LYS A 126 26.80 -17.59 -9.61
CA LYS A 126 27.96 -17.50 -10.51
C LYS A 126 29.16 -16.89 -9.82
N LEU A 127 28.99 -15.74 -9.15
CA LEU A 127 30.07 -15.07 -8.42
C LEU A 127 30.67 -15.97 -7.32
N LEU A 128 29.84 -16.74 -6.62
CA LEU A 128 30.30 -17.69 -5.61
C LEU A 128 31.16 -18.79 -6.25
N LEU A 129 30.73 -19.35 -7.38
CA LEU A 129 31.47 -20.39 -8.11
C LEU A 129 32.80 -19.87 -8.67
N ASP A 130 32.80 -18.68 -9.25
CA ASP A 130 34.02 -18.01 -9.74
C ASP A 130 35.00 -17.78 -8.58
N GLN A 131 34.51 -17.28 -7.43
CA GLN A 131 35.33 -17.05 -6.25
C GLN A 131 35.94 -18.34 -5.67
N VAL A 132 35.20 -19.46 -5.72
CA VAL A 132 35.70 -20.77 -5.26
C VAL A 132 36.81 -21.28 -6.16
N PHE A 133 36.71 -21.05 -7.48
CA PHE A 133 37.79 -21.37 -8.42
C PHE A 133 39.05 -20.56 -8.14
N ASP A 134 38.89 -19.28 -7.76
CA ASP A 134 40.01 -18.43 -7.35
C ASP A 134 40.66 -18.89 -6.04
N TRP A 135 39.86 -19.29 -5.02
CA TRP A 135 40.38 -19.78 -3.74
C TRP A 135 41.25 -21.04 -3.83
N VAL A 136 41.04 -21.86 -4.86
CA VAL A 136 41.89 -23.03 -5.13
C VAL A 136 43.08 -22.72 -6.04
N ASN A 137 43.30 -21.44 -6.38
CA ASN A 137 44.26 -20.95 -7.37
C ASN A 137 44.07 -21.63 -8.73
N GLY A 138 42.82 -21.85 -9.15
CA GLY A 138 42.47 -22.66 -10.32
C GLY A 138 43.17 -22.21 -11.60
N GLN A 139 43.18 -20.90 -11.87
CA GLN A 139 43.84 -20.34 -13.06
C GLN A 139 45.34 -20.67 -13.12
N GLN A 140 46.06 -20.47 -12.01
CA GLN A 140 47.50 -20.72 -11.91
C GLN A 140 47.82 -22.20 -12.00
N ARG A 141 47.00 -23.06 -11.37
CA ARG A 141 47.18 -24.52 -11.42
C ARG A 141 46.93 -25.09 -12.80
N VAL A 142 45.90 -24.60 -13.51
CA VAL A 142 45.67 -24.98 -14.92
C VAL A 142 46.84 -24.50 -15.79
N HIS A 143 47.31 -23.28 -15.62
CA HIS A 143 48.47 -22.78 -16.37
C HIS A 143 49.74 -23.62 -16.08
N SER A 144 49.98 -23.97 -14.82
CA SER A 144 51.10 -24.82 -14.42
C SER A 144 50.99 -26.24 -14.99
N PHE A 145 49.78 -26.79 -15.08
CA PHE A 145 49.53 -28.07 -15.75
C PHE A 145 49.87 -27.97 -17.24
N LEU A 146 49.36 -26.95 -17.93
CA LEU A 146 49.60 -26.77 -19.37
C LEU A 146 51.07 -26.52 -19.71
N SER A 147 51.81 -25.82 -18.84
CA SER A 147 53.25 -25.58 -19.06
C SER A 147 54.13 -26.81 -18.81
N HIS A 148 53.61 -27.85 -18.15
CA HIS A 148 54.35 -29.08 -17.83
C HIS A 148 53.69 -30.34 -18.42
N LEU A 149 52.90 -30.17 -19.49
CA LEU A 149 52.25 -31.27 -20.22
C LEU A 149 53.29 -32.27 -20.75
N THR A 150 53.05 -33.56 -20.51
CA THR A 150 53.78 -34.62 -21.23
C THR A 150 53.22 -34.78 -22.65
N LEU A 151 54.05 -35.31 -23.56
CA LEU A 151 53.62 -35.56 -24.95
C LEU A 151 52.38 -36.48 -25.01
N ALA A 152 52.33 -37.51 -24.17
CA ALA A 152 51.21 -38.45 -24.11
C ALA A 152 49.92 -37.78 -23.61
N GLU A 153 50.01 -36.87 -22.63
CA GLU A 153 48.85 -36.10 -22.15
C GLU A 153 48.37 -35.09 -23.21
N ALA A 154 49.30 -34.44 -23.91
CA ALA A 154 48.97 -33.49 -24.97
C ALA A 154 48.26 -34.17 -26.16
N GLU A 155 48.74 -35.33 -26.61
CA GLU A 155 48.10 -36.13 -27.67
C GLU A 155 46.69 -36.60 -27.27
N LEU A 156 46.53 -37.04 -26.01
CA LEU A 156 45.22 -37.46 -25.48
C LEU A 156 44.22 -36.31 -25.42
N ILE A 157 44.63 -35.14 -24.94
CA ILE A 157 43.76 -33.97 -24.83
C ILE A 157 43.42 -33.42 -26.22
N ASP A 158 44.39 -33.34 -27.14
CA ASP A 158 44.14 -32.93 -28.53
C ASP A 158 43.15 -33.86 -29.22
N HIS A 159 43.32 -35.18 -29.09
CA HIS A 159 42.38 -36.14 -29.64
C HIS A 159 40.97 -35.92 -29.09
N LEU A 160 40.86 -35.67 -27.78
CA LEU A 160 39.58 -35.44 -27.11
C LEU A 160 38.91 -34.15 -27.59
N MET A 161 39.66 -33.04 -27.65
CA MET A 161 39.16 -31.74 -28.10
C MET A 161 38.79 -31.72 -29.58
N MET A 162 39.63 -32.33 -30.44
CA MET A 162 39.39 -32.44 -31.89
C MET A 162 38.18 -33.32 -32.20
N SER A 163 37.94 -34.40 -31.43
CA SER A 163 36.77 -35.27 -31.60
C SER A 163 35.43 -34.56 -31.36
N THR A 164 35.49 -33.35 -30.78
CA THR A 164 34.35 -32.54 -30.38
C THR A 164 34.32 -31.16 -31.05
N ASP A 165 35.13 -30.96 -32.08
CA ASP A 165 35.21 -29.72 -32.88
C ASP A 165 35.55 -28.44 -32.09
N PHE A 166 36.21 -28.56 -30.92
CA PHE A 166 36.68 -27.39 -30.16
C PHE A 166 37.83 -26.66 -30.84
N TYR A 167 38.71 -27.40 -31.52
CA TYR A 167 39.70 -26.90 -32.45
C TYR A 167 40.10 -28.00 -33.45
N SER A 168 40.68 -27.59 -34.58
CA SER A 168 40.86 -28.44 -35.77
C SER A 168 42.27 -28.99 -35.99
N SER A 169 43.24 -28.63 -35.15
CA SER A 169 44.64 -29.07 -35.25
C SER A 169 45.21 -29.46 -33.88
N ALA A 170 46.28 -30.26 -33.83
CA ALA A 170 46.88 -30.76 -32.58
C ALA A 170 47.71 -29.68 -31.84
N ILE A 171 47.03 -28.64 -31.35
CA ILE A 171 47.63 -27.42 -30.80
C ILE A 171 48.49 -27.72 -29.55
N LEU A 172 48.04 -28.63 -28.66
CA LEU A 172 48.78 -28.95 -27.44
C LEU A 172 50.02 -29.79 -27.75
N THR A 173 49.91 -30.76 -28.65
CA THR A 173 51.00 -31.63 -29.11
C THR A 173 52.08 -30.82 -29.80
N ASP A 174 51.68 -29.91 -30.70
CA ASP A 174 52.60 -29.01 -31.39
C ASP A 174 53.35 -28.10 -30.40
N SER A 175 52.66 -27.63 -29.34
CA SER A 175 53.27 -26.80 -28.30
C SER A 175 54.34 -27.52 -27.49
N VAL A 176 54.12 -28.79 -27.15
CA VAL A 176 55.08 -29.60 -26.39
C VAL A 176 56.28 -29.98 -27.27
N GLN A 177 56.06 -30.28 -28.55
CA GLN A 177 57.13 -30.67 -29.49
C GLN A 177 58.00 -29.50 -29.95
N HIS A 178 57.42 -28.31 -30.15
CA HIS A 178 58.10 -27.16 -30.72
C HIS A 178 58.37 -26.02 -29.73
N ALA A 179 58.00 -26.20 -28.46
CA ALA A 179 58.07 -25.17 -27.41
C ALA A 179 57.39 -23.85 -27.82
N SER A 180 56.26 -23.93 -28.53
CA SER A 180 55.48 -22.77 -28.95
C SER A 180 54.52 -22.32 -27.84
N GLU A 181 54.23 -21.02 -27.80
CA GLU A 181 53.27 -20.48 -26.84
C GLU A 181 51.85 -20.95 -27.17
N LEU A 182 51.14 -21.41 -26.13
CA LEU A 182 49.75 -21.84 -26.27
C LEU A 182 48.82 -20.64 -26.50
N PRO A 183 47.86 -20.73 -27.45
CA PRO A 183 46.88 -19.70 -27.64
C PRO A 183 46.02 -19.48 -26.38
N ASN A 184 45.82 -18.21 -26.00
CA ASN A 184 45.00 -17.85 -24.84
C ASN A 184 43.57 -18.43 -24.88
N SER A 185 43.00 -18.60 -26.07
CA SER A 185 41.68 -19.21 -26.24
C SER A 185 41.62 -20.66 -25.75
N VAL A 186 42.67 -21.45 -25.96
CA VAL A 186 42.75 -22.85 -25.52
C VAL A 186 42.91 -22.91 -24.00
N ILE A 187 43.76 -22.04 -23.44
CA ILE A 187 43.94 -21.92 -21.98
C ILE A 187 42.60 -21.60 -21.31
N GLN A 188 41.85 -20.62 -21.85
CA GLN A 188 40.54 -20.23 -21.34
C GLN A 188 39.51 -21.37 -21.43
N ILE A 189 39.50 -22.15 -22.51
CA ILE A 189 38.59 -23.30 -22.66
C ILE A 189 38.87 -24.35 -21.57
N ILE A 190 40.13 -24.73 -21.37
CA ILE A 190 40.51 -25.74 -20.38
C ILE A 190 40.24 -25.23 -18.96
N GLN A 191 40.53 -23.96 -18.68
CA GLN A 191 40.15 -23.32 -17.41
C GLN A 191 38.65 -23.41 -17.19
N LYS A 192 37.83 -23.02 -18.18
CA LYS A 192 36.37 -23.08 -18.12
C LYS A 192 35.85 -24.50 -17.84
N MET A 193 36.47 -25.53 -18.44
CA MET A 193 36.13 -26.93 -18.19
C MET A 193 36.45 -27.39 -16.76
N CYS A 194 37.41 -26.75 -16.09
CA CYS A 194 37.72 -27.02 -14.69
C CYS A 194 36.82 -26.26 -13.70
N HIS A 195 35.97 -25.33 -14.17
CA HIS A 195 34.99 -24.66 -13.32
C HIS A 195 33.84 -25.60 -12.95
N LEU A 196 33.48 -25.58 -11.67
CA LEU A 196 32.39 -26.39 -11.13
C LEU A 196 31.02 -26.05 -11.74
N GLU A 197 30.84 -24.82 -12.24
CA GLU A 197 29.64 -24.41 -12.98
C GLU A 197 29.35 -25.32 -14.18
N ILE A 198 30.38 -25.75 -14.92
CA ILE A 198 30.23 -26.65 -16.06
C ILE A 198 30.04 -28.10 -15.62
N MET A 199 30.71 -28.52 -14.55
CA MET A 199 30.70 -29.90 -14.06
C MET A 199 29.38 -30.28 -13.34
N SER A 200 28.71 -29.32 -12.71
CA SER A 200 27.54 -29.59 -11.84
C SER A 200 26.43 -28.52 -11.97
N SER A 201 26.18 -28.04 -13.20
CA SER A 201 25.35 -26.86 -13.49
C SER A 201 23.90 -26.91 -12.97
N ASP A 202 23.28 -28.09 -12.89
CA ASP A 202 21.86 -28.20 -12.53
C ASP A 202 21.63 -28.76 -11.11
N GLU A 203 22.61 -29.49 -10.57
CA GLU A 203 22.49 -30.14 -9.25
C GLU A 203 22.97 -29.25 -8.10
N PHE A 204 23.99 -28.43 -8.32
CA PHE A 204 24.57 -27.59 -7.27
C PHE A 204 23.75 -26.31 -7.05
N LEU A 205 23.21 -26.08 -5.84
CA LEU A 205 22.36 -24.91 -5.51
C LEU A 205 21.21 -24.66 -6.52
N PRO A 206 20.14 -25.45 -6.48
CA PRO A 206 18.99 -25.23 -7.34
C PRO A 206 18.42 -23.81 -7.20
N ILE A 207 18.32 -23.10 -8.33
CA ILE A 207 17.94 -21.67 -8.35
C ILE A 207 16.60 -21.42 -7.64
N GLN A 208 15.60 -22.29 -7.82
CA GLN A 208 14.29 -22.11 -7.21
C GLN A 208 14.33 -22.13 -5.67
N LEU A 209 15.06 -23.08 -5.08
CA LEU A 209 15.20 -23.16 -3.62
C LEU A 209 16.06 -22.01 -3.08
N LEU A 210 17.09 -21.61 -3.83
CA LEU A 210 17.94 -20.48 -3.45
C LEU A 210 17.18 -19.14 -3.53
N MET A 211 16.21 -19.00 -4.44
CA MET A 211 15.30 -17.84 -4.48
C MET A 211 14.45 -17.71 -3.22
N GLU A 212 13.93 -18.81 -2.69
CA GLU A 212 13.14 -18.81 -1.44
C GLU A 212 14.01 -18.36 -0.26
N CYS A 213 15.19 -18.95 -0.10
CA CYS A 213 16.11 -18.58 0.98
C CYS A 213 16.65 -17.15 0.84
N TRP A 214 16.91 -16.69 -0.38
CA TRP A 214 17.32 -15.31 -0.65
C TRP A 214 16.21 -14.32 -0.29
N ASP A 215 14.97 -14.60 -0.71
CA ASP A 215 13.83 -13.76 -0.39
C ASP A 215 13.61 -13.69 1.11
N ASP A 216 13.61 -14.83 1.84
CA ASP A 216 13.54 -14.85 3.30
C ASP A 216 14.63 -13.99 3.96
N PHE A 217 15.85 -14.07 3.44
CA PHE A 217 16.97 -13.29 3.95
C PHE A 217 16.79 -11.78 3.75
N CYS A 218 16.21 -11.34 2.62
CA CYS A 218 15.85 -9.93 2.38
C CYS A 218 14.87 -9.37 3.43
N PHE A 219 14.03 -10.20 4.05
CA PHE A 219 13.10 -9.79 5.12
C PHE A 219 13.66 -9.96 6.54
N SER A 220 14.92 -10.38 6.68
CA SER A 220 15.49 -10.83 7.96
C SER A 220 16.28 -9.76 8.73
N ALA A 221 16.37 -8.52 8.24
CA ALA A 221 17.19 -7.47 8.86
C ALA A 221 16.92 -7.25 10.35
N ALA A 222 15.66 -7.31 10.77
CA ALA A 222 15.26 -7.19 12.18
C ALA A 222 15.83 -8.31 13.07
N GLN A 223 16.23 -9.45 12.51
CA GLN A 223 16.73 -10.61 13.24
C GLN A 223 18.22 -10.50 13.57
N PHE A 224 19.02 -9.86 12.70
CA PHE A 224 20.47 -9.77 12.90
C PHE A 224 20.95 -8.38 13.30
N LEU A 225 20.23 -7.31 12.98
CA LEU A 225 20.60 -5.96 13.43
C LEU A 225 20.17 -5.73 14.89
N PRO A 226 20.96 -4.99 15.69
CA PRO A 226 20.49 -4.50 16.97
C PRO A 226 19.19 -3.72 16.81
N ALA A 227 18.17 -3.99 17.64
CA ALA A 227 16.83 -3.40 17.48
C ALA A 227 16.81 -1.86 17.31
N PRO A 228 17.60 -1.06 18.07
CA PRO A 228 17.66 0.39 17.87
C PRO A 228 18.25 0.78 16.50
N MET A 229 19.21 0.00 15.99
CA MET A 229 19.83 0.23 14.68
C MET A 229 18.84 -0.10 13.56
N TYR A 230 18.19 -1.27 13.62
CA TYR A 230 17.12 -1.62 12.67
C TYR A 230 16.04 -0.54 12.66
N ARG A 231 15.65 -0.05 13.83
CA ARG A 231 14.65 1.01 13.97
C ARG A 231 15.04 2.31 13.29
N ILE A 232 16.30 2.74 13.40
CA ILE A 232 16.82 3.92 12.71
C ILE A 232 16.76 3.70 11.19
N MET A 233 17.27 2.56 10.71
CA MET A 233 17.29 2.24 9.27
C MET A 233 15.89 2.15 8.69
N ALA A 234 14.95 1.51 9.38
CA ALA A 234 13.57 1.38 8.92
C ALA A 234 12.83 2.72 8.85
N LEU A 235 13.26 3.74 9.59
CA LEU A 235 12.69 5.10 9.51
C LEU A 235 13.37 5.96 8.44
N SER A 236 14.67 5.78 8.22
CA SER A 236 15.44 6.53 7.22
C SER A 236 15.24 6.01 5.80
N PHE A 237 14.97 4.70 5.65
CA PHE A 237 14.75 4.03 4.39
C PHE A 237 13.37 3.37 4.38
N GLU A 238 12.39 4.02 3.74
CA GLU A 238 10.98 3.61 3.78
C GLU A 238 10.72 2.27 3.08
N GLU A 239 11.39 2.01 1.95
CA GLU A 239 11.18 0.77 1.18
C GLU A 239 12.20 -0.31 1.53
N ARG A 240 13.49 0.02 1.39
CA ARG A 240 14.61 -0.92 1.51
C ARG A 240 15.94 -0.21 1.69
N PHE A 241 16.93 -0.94 2.19
CA PHE A 241 18.33 -0.50 2.23
C PHE A 241 19.29 -1.66 1.91
N ASN A 242 20.52 -1.38 1.50
CA ASN A 242 21.60 -2.37 1.38
C ASN A 242 22.68 -2.18 2.47
N LEU A 243 23.65 -3.10 2.53
CA LEU A 243 24.72 -3.02 3.55
C LEU A 243 25.64 -1.82 3.35
N ASN A 244 25.86 -1.38 2.11
CA ASN A 244 26.66 -0.17 1.85
C ASN A 244 25.98 1.08 2.42
N GLU A 245 24.69 1.25 2.17
CA GLU A 245 23.88 2.35 2.72
C GLU A 245 23.87 2.31 4.25
N LEU A 246 23.78 1.13 4.87
CA LEU A 246 23.93 0.98 6.32
C LEU A 246 25.28 1.51 6.83
N ILE A 247 26.37 1.21 6.13
CA ILE A 247 27.73 1.66 6.49
C ILE A 247 27.86 3.17 6.30
N GLU A 248 27.34 3.71 5.20
CA GLU A 248 27.33 5.16 4.93
C GLU A 248 26.49 5.94 5.96
N TYR A 249 25.43 5.32 6.47
CA TYR A 249 24.54 5.91 7.48
C TYR A 249 25.05 5.78 8.92
N GLN A 250 26.26 5.27 9.13
CA GLN A 250 26.83 5.01 10.47
C GLN A 250 26.84 6.25 11.38
N ASP A 251 27.20 7.42 10.85
CA ASP A 251 27.29 8.64 11.67
C ASP A 251 25.91 9.05 12.22
N ASP A 252 24.86 8.91 11.41
CA ASP A 252 23.49 9.20 11.82
C ASP A 252 22.98 8.15 12.82
N ILE A 253 23.35 6.87 12.62
CA ILE A 253 23.08 5.81 13.59
C ILE A 253 23.70 6.14 14.95
N VAL A 254 24.96 6.56 14.98
CA VAL A 254 25.67 6.93 16.23
C VAL A 254 24.96 8.08 16.94
N LEU A 255 24.52 9.11 16.21
CA LEU A 255 23.80 10.26 16.79
C LEU A 255 22.45 9.86 17.40
N LEU A 256 21.73 8.93 16.75
CA LEU A 256 20.36 8.58 17.12
C LEU A 256 20.24 7.36 18.04
N TYR A 257 21.31 6.58 18.20
CA TYR A 257 21.26 5.28 18.86
C TYR A 257 20.65 5.34 20.27
N ARG A 258 21.07 6.30 21.08
CA ARG A 258 20.55 6.50 22.45
C ARG A 258 19.05 6.83 22.44
N HIS A 259 18.60 7.69 21.53
CA HIS A 259 17.19 8.03 21.39
C HIS A 259 16.36 6.84 20.91
N ALA A 260 16.90 6.03 20.00
CA ALA A 260 16.27 4.79 19.54
C ALA A 260 16.13 3.75 20.66
N GLN A 261 17.05 3.72 21.63
CA GLN A 261 16.97 2.87 22.82
C GLN A 261 15.95 3.39 23.85
N GLU A 262 16.05 4.67 24.22
CA GLU A 262 15.24 5.23 25.32
C GLU A 262 13.81 5.60 24.89
N LYS A 263 13.63 6.09 23.66
CA LYS A 263 12.38 6.67 23.14
C LYS A 263 12.08 6.21 21.71
N SER A 264 12.26 4.92 21.45
CA SER A 264 12.08 4.27 20.12
C SER A 264 10.78 4.66 19.38
N HIS A 265 9.67 4.75 20.12
CA HIS A 265 8.34 5.07 19.57
C HIS A 265 8.22 6.53 19.08
N LEU A 266 9.03 7.46 19.59
CA LEU A 266 9.04 8.87 19.16
C LEU A 266 10.08 9.15 18.07
N LEU A 267 10.91 8.17 17.71
CA LEU A 267 12.05 8.37 16.83
C LEU A 267 11.65 8.88 15.44
N GLY A 268 10.46 8.54 14.96
CA GLY A 268 9.92 9.03 13.69
C GLY A 268 9.90 10.56 13.56
N PHE A 269 9.79 11.31 14.67
CA PHE A 269 9.81 12.78 14.65
C PHE A 269 11.19 13.39 14.39
N VAL A 270 12.27 12.64 14.57
CA VAL A 270 13.65 13.11 14.33
C VAL A 270 13.85 13.58 12.88
N ARG A 271 13.15 12.97 11.92
CA ARG A 271 13.18 13.36 10.49
C ARG A 271 12.77 14.82 10.26
N LEU A 272 12.01 15.39 11.20
CA LEU A 272 11.52 16.76 11.18
C LEU A 272 12.41 17.72 12.01
N MET A 273 13.43 17.19 12.68
CA MET A 273 14.33 17.95 13.54
C MET A 273 15.66 18.25 12.83
N GLN A 274 16.35 19.28 13.28
CA GLN A 274 17.66 19.69 12.77
C GLN A 274 18.71 18.64 13.13
N ARG A 275 19.45 18.15 12.13
CA ARG A 275 20.46 17.09 12.29
C ARG A 275 21.55 17.48 13.28
N GLU A 276 21.93 18.75 13.31
CA GLU A 276 22.96 19.32 14.19
C GLU A 276 22.61 19.19 15.68
N LEU A 277 21.33 19.00 15.98
CA LEU A 277 20.81 18.91 17.35
C LEU A 277 20.48 17.47 17.76
N TRP A 278 20.66 16.47 16.89
CA TRP A 278 20.29 15.08 17.15
C TRP A 278 21.02 14.44 18.33
N SER A 279 22.18 14.96 18.73
CA SER A 279 22.93 14.48 19.88
C SER A 279 22.41 14.98 21.23
N ARG A 280 21.40 15.87 21.25
CA ARG A 280 20.89 16.46 22.49
C ARG A 280 19.98 15.50 23.25
N ASP A 281 20.26 15.32 24.54
CA ASP A 281 19.45 14.48 25.44
C ASP A 281 17.97 14.90 25.51
N ASP A 282 17.67 16.19 25.37
CA ASP A 282 16.32 16.75 25.44
C ASP A 282 15.59 16.80 24.08
N LEU A 283 16.16 16.25 23.00
CA LEU A 283 15.62 16.28 21.64
C LEU A 283 14.14 15.87 21.58
N LEU A 284 13.83 14.70 22.11
CA LEU A 284 12.47 14.13 22.17
C LEU A 284 11.76 14.42 23.52
N SER A 285 11.95 15.63 24.08
CA SER A 285 11.25 16.08 25.28
C SER A 285 9.88 16.69 24.94
N LYS A 286 8.90 16.59 25.85
CA LYS A 286 7.56 17.17 25.66
C LYS A 286 7.59 18.68 25.41
N TYR A 287 8.58 19.38 25.96
CA TYR A 287 8.76 20.81 25.77
C TYR A 287 8.84 21.18 24.29
N ASN A 288 9.62 20.44 23.50
CA ASN A 288 9.80 20.73 22.08
C ASN A 288 8.51 20.61 21.26
N PHE A 289 7.55 19.78 21.70
CA PHE A 289 6.27 19.61 21.00
C PHE A 289 5.24 20.70 21.34
N LEU A 290 5.39 21.38 22.48
CA LEU A 290 4.38 22.30 23.04
C LEU A 290 4.69 23.78 22.84
N TYR A 291 5.96 24.14 22.70
CA TYR A 291 6.38 25.54 22.71
C TYR A 291 6.94 25.99 21.37
N SER A 292 6.45 27.12 20.87
CA SER A 292 6.92 27.75 19.62
C SER A 292 8.37 28.26 19.72
N SER A 293 8.92 28.41 20.92
CA SER A 293 10.31 28.77 21.18
C SER A 293 11.29 27.62 20.93
N SER A 294 10.82 26.42 20.63
CA SER A 294 11.69 25.28 20.36
C SER A 294 12.46 25.48 19.06
N THR A 295 13.79 25.37 19.14
CA THR A 295 14.70 25.50 17.99
C THR A 295 15.04 24.17 17.33
N VAL A 296 14.52 23.05 17.84
CA VAL A 296 14.91 21.71 17.35
C VAL A 296 14.31 21.37 16.00
N TRP A 297 13.19 22.00 15.63
CA TRP A 297 12.46 21.72 14.40
C TRP A 297 13.14 22.36 13.18
N GLN A 298 13.06 21.71 12.03
CA GLN A 298 13.49 22.31 10.77
C GLN A 298 12.55 23.45 10.36
N LYS A 299 13.05 24.42 9.58
CA LYS A 299 12.27 25.60 9.15
C LYS A 299 11.02 25.27 8.32
N LYS A 300 10.99 24.11 7.67
CA LYS A 300 9.90 23.66 6.78
C LYS A 300 8.84 22.81 7.49
N VAL A 301 8.99 22.55 8.79
CA VAL A 301 8.01 21.77 9.56
C VAL A 301 6.71 22.57 9.68
N ALA A 302 5.60 21.86 9.92
CA ALA A 302 4.29 22.42 10.24
C ALA A 302 4.39 23.63 11.21
N LYS A 303 3.43 24.55 11.10
CA LYS A 303 3.36 25.78 11.91
C LYS A 303 3.50 25.45 13.41
N LEU A 304 4.52 26.04 14.06
CA LEU A 304 4.85 25.78 15.46
C LEU A 304 3.94 26.56 16.43
N PRO A 305 3.65 26.04 17.64
CA PRO A 305 4.10 24.74 18.18
C PRO A 305 3.47 23.55 17.46
N LEU A 306 4.12 22.38 17.49
CA LEU A 306 3.63 21.21 16.76
C LEU A 306 2.21 20.82 17.21
N PHE A 307 1.94 20.93 18.52
CA PHE A 307 0.61 20.85 19.09
C PHE A 307 0.37 21.96 20.11
N ASP A 308 -0.84 22.52 20.09
CA ASP A 308 -1.20 23.68 20.92
C ASP A 308 -1.54 23.32 22.37
N TYR A 309 -1.79 22.03 22.66
CA TYR A 309 -2.36 21.57 23.92
C TYR A 309 -1.51 20.49 24.59
N SER A 310 -1.30 20.64 25.91
CA SER A 310 -0.58 19.68 26.75
C SER A 310 -1.23 18.30 26.75
N ARG A 311 -2.56 18.25 26.72
CA ARG A 311 -3.34 17.01 26.61
C ARG A 311 -2.98 16.22 25.36
N THR A 312 -2.93 16.89 24.21
CA THR A 312 -2.60 16.26 22.92
C THR A 312 -1.20 15.66 22.95
N VAL A 313 -0.21 16.40 23.46
CA VAL A 313 1.16 15.89 23.58
C VAL A 313 1.27 14.76 24.60
N ASN A 314 0.54 14.82 25.72
CA ASN A 314 0.48 13.72 26.68
C ASN A 314 -0.15 12.45 26.09
N TRP A 315 -1.16 12.60 25.23
CA TRP A 315 -1.74 11.48 24.49
C TRP A 315 -0.74 10.92 23.49
N LEU A 316 -0.06 11.77 22.71
CA LEU A 316 0.97 11.40 21.73
C LEU A 316 2.06 10.54 22.37
N PHE A 317 2.61 10.97 23.52
CA PHE A 317 3.68 10.26 24.23
C PHE A 317 3.26 8.89 24.82
N LYS A 318 2.00 8.50 24.71
CA LYS A 318 1.49 7.19 25.15
C LYS A 318 1.22 6.24 23.98
N GLN A 319 1.38 6.69 22.74
CA GLN A 319 1.06 5.87 21.56
C GLN A 319 2.25 4.99 21.14
N SER A 320 1.94 3.93 20.38
CA SER A 320 2.94 3.04 19.79
C SER A 320 3.71 3.69 18.64
N SER A 321 4.81 3.08 18.22
CA SER A 321 5.59 3.48 17.04
C SER A 321 4.73 3.56 15.78
N ASP A 322 3.86 2.58 15.52
CA ASP A 322 3.05 2.54 14.28
C ASP A 322 2.21 3.80 14.10
N VAL A 323 1.60 4.28 15.20
CA VAL A 323 0.79 5.49 15.20
C VAL A 323 1.66 6.73 15.05
N LEU A 324 2.77 6.79 15.79
CA LEU A 324 3.64 7.98 15.85
C LEU A 324 4.46 8.17 14.58
N ASP A 325 4.88 7.09 13.93
CA ASP A 325 5.60 7.14 12.67
C ASP A 325 4.70 7.68 11.57
N TRP A 326 3.48 7.16 11.48
CA TRP A 326 2.50 7.68 10.54
C TRP A 326 2.21 9.17 10.81
N ILE A 327 2.00 9.56 12.07
CA ILE A 327 1.81 10.98 12.43
C ILE A 327 3.02 11.80 11.98
N SER A 328 4.25 11.35 12.25
CA SER A 328 5.47 12.08 11.90
C SER A 328 5.62 12.28 10.39
N SER A 329 5.23 11.30 9.56
CA SER A 329 5.24 11.43 8.10
C SER A 329 4.17 12.40 7.58
N HIS A 330 3.02 12.51 8.26
CA HIS A 330 1.87 13.28 7.77
C HIS A 330 1.61 14.60 8.50
N ILE A 331 2.41 14.96 9.50
CA ILE A 331 2.15 16.12 10.38
C ILE A 331 2.17 17.46 9.65
N GLN A 332 2.78 17.52 8.46
CA GLN A 332 2.75 18.71 7.58
C GLN A 332 1.33 19.08 7.17
N HIS A 333 0.41 18.12 7.12
CA HIS A 333 -1.00 18.39 6.91
C HIS A 333 -1.66 18.79 8.23
N SER A 334 -2.03 20.07 8.38
CA SER A 334 -2.68 20.57 9.61
C SER A 334 -3.98 19.83 9.97
N SER A 335 -4.64 19.17 9.01
CA SER A 335 -5.79 18.31 9.27
C SER A 335 -5.45 17.09 10.16
N VAL A 336 -4.22 16.59 10.12
CA VAL A 336 -3.73 15.53 11.01
C VAL A 336 -3.62 16.07 12.44
N ARG A 337 -3.12 17.30 12.63
CA ARG A 337 -3.06 17.96 13.96
C ARG A 337 -4.46 18.08 14.59
N VAL A 338 -5.46 18.41 13.77
CA VAL A 338 -6.87 18.45 14.19
C VAL A 338 -7.38 17.07 14.60
N ALA A 339 -7.14 16.04 13.78
CA ALA A 339 -7.58 14.68 14.06
C ALA A 339 -6.94 14.12 15.35
N VAL A 340 -5.63 14.31 15.52
CA VAL A 340 -4.88 13.91 16.72
C VAL A 340 -5.39 14.64 17.96
N THR A 341 -5.64 15.95 17.86
CA THR A 341 -6.22 16.72 18.96
C THR A 341 -7.61 16.22 19.34
N ALA A 342 -8.47 15.94 18.36
CA ALA A 342 -9.80 15.38 18.59
C ALA A 342 -9.74 14.01 19.28
N LEU A 343 -8.80 13.15 18.86
CA LEU A 343 -8.63 11.81 19.41
C LEU A 343 -8.08 11.83 20.85
N SER A 344 -7.27 12.83 21.20
CA SER A 344 -6.72 13.02 22.55
C SER A 344 -7.77 13.27 23.66
N PHE A 345 -9.01 13.61 23.28
CA PHE A 345 -10.14 13.75 24.20
C PHE A 345 -10.85 12.43 24.51
N ILE A 346 -10.49 11.35 23.82
CA ILE A 346 -11.06 10.01 23.96
C ILE A 346 -10.07 9.14 24.73
N ASP A 347 -10.57 8.18 25.49
CA ASP A 347 -9.72 7.15 26.10
C ASP A 347 -9.39 6.08 25.05
N THR A 348 -8.12 5.98 24.70
CA THR A 348 -7.60 4.99 23.74
C THR A 348 -6.75 3.91 24.41
N SER A 349 -6.72 3.86 25.75
CA SER A 349 -5.78 2.99 26.49
C SER A 349 -5.99 1.49 26.27
N GLN A 350 -7.22 1.06 25.96
CA GLN A 350 -7.58 -0.34 25.71
C GLN A 350 -7.69 -0.67 24.20
N VAL A 351 -7.38 0.29 23.33
CA VAL A 351 -7.55 0.13 21.88
C VAL A 351 -6.23 -0.24 21.25
N HIS A 352 -6.24 -1.26 20.39
CA HIS A 352 -5.07 -1.70 19.66
C HIS A 352 -4.52 -0.59 18.74
N SER A 353 -3.19 -0.49 18.60
CA SER A 353 -2.51 0.58 17.84
C SER A 353 -3.02 0.70 16.40
N GLN A 354 -3.19 -0.43 15.72
CA GLN A 354 -3.67 -0.48 14.34
C GLN A 354 -5.09 0.08 14.18
N VAL A 355 -5.96 -0.09 15.18
CA VAL A 355 -7.32 0.50 15.17
C VAL A 355 -7.24 2.02 15.37
N ILE A 356 -6.34 2.49 16.23
CA ILE A 356 -6.07 3.92 16.43
C ILE A 356 -5.55 4.54 15.12
N LEU A 357 -4.57 3.89 14.49
CA LEU A 357 -3.98 4.30 13.22
C LEU A 357 -5.03 4.37 12.10
N ALA A 358 -5.82 3.31 11.92
CA ALA A 358 -6.90 3.26 10.93
C ALA A 358 -7.94 4.36 11.16
N THR A 359 -8.25 4.67 12.43
CA THR A 359 -9.15 5.79 12.77
C THR A 359 -8.57 7.13 12.34
N LEU A 360 -7.28 7.39 12.60
CA LEU A 360 -6.64 8.62 12.16
C LEU A 360 -6.61 8.73 10.63
N GLN A 361 -6.23 7.65 9.94
CA GLN A 361 -6.19 7.57 8.47
C GLN A 361 -7.56 7.80 7.85
N TYR A 362 -8.63 7.26 8.44
CA TYR A 362 -10.00 7.44 7.96
C TYR A 362 -10.45 8.91 7.99
N PHE A 363 -10.09 9.64 9.05
CA PHE A 363 -10.51 11.02 9.28
C PHE A 363 -9.50 12.08 8.82
N GLN A 364 -8.28 11.70 8.40
CA GLN A 364 -7.16 12.62 8.18
C GLN A 364 -7.48 13.82 7.26
N GLN A 365 -8.30 13.63 6.23
CA GLN A 365 -8.65 14.68 5.26
C GLN A 365 -9.93 15.45 5.62
N THR A 366 -10.83 14.87 6.41
CA THR A 366 -12.17 15.43 6.66
C THR A 366 -12.33 16.04 8.05
N SER A 367 -11.45 15.66 9.00
CA SER A 367 -11.34 16.26 10.32
C SER A 367 -11.29 17.78 10.26
N ALA A 368 -10.53 18.34 9.31
CA ALA A 368 -10.39 19.77 9.09
C ALA A 368 -11.72 20.45 8.74
N ARG A 369 -12.49 19.91 7.79
CA ARG A 369 -13.79 20.47 7.39
C ARG A 369 -14.78 20.42 8.56
N MET A 370 -14.88 19.27 9.21
CA MET A 370 -15.76 19.08 10.38
C MET A 370 -15.38 20.01 11.55
N PHE A 371 -14.08 20.20 11.78
CA PHE A 371 -13.55 21.13 12.76
C PHE A 371 -13.91 22.58 12.43
N ILE A 372 -13.68 23.02 11.19
CA ILE A 372 -13.99 24.39 10.75
C ILE A 372 -15.47 24.71 10.92
N HIS A 373 -16.37 23.79 10.54
CA HIS A 373 -17.81 23.97 10.77
C HIS A 373 -18.14 24.12 12.26
N SER A 374 -17.51 23.30 13.12
CA SER A 374 -17.71 23.38 14.57
C SER A 374 -17.16 24.69 15.14
N CYS A 375 -15.95 25.10 14.76
CA CYS A 375 -15.35 26.37 15.15
C CYS A 375 -16.19 27.56 14.70
N HIS A 376 -16.63 27.57 13.44
CA HIS A 376 -17.46 28.64 12.90
C HIS A 376 -18.77 28.79 13.69
N TYR A 377 -19.42 27.68 14.05
CA TYR A 377 -20.63 27.70 14.88
C TYR A 377 -20.39 28.38 16.23
N TYR A 378 -19.35 27.97 16.98
CA TYR A 378 -19.04 28.58 18.28
C TYR A 378 -18.58 30.03 18.14
N ALA A 379 -17.80 30.34 17.10
CA ALA A 379 -17.34 31.70 16.83
C ALA A 379 -18.51 32.67 16.60
N MET A 380 -19.60 32.22 15.98
CA MET A 380 -20.82 33.01 15.84
C MET A 380 -21.60 33.14 17.15
N GLN A 381 -21.65 32.09 17.97
CA GLN A 381 -22.38 32.11 19.25
C GLN A 381 -21.72 32.98 20.31
N GLU A 382 -20.40 32.98 20.35
CA GLU A 382 -19.59 33.71 21.33
C GLU A 382 -19.01 35.01 20.77
N SER A 383 -19.50 35.45 19.60
CA SER A 383 -19.11 36.69 18.92
C SER A 383 -17.59 36.90 18.80
N TRP A 384 -16.86 35.86 18.37
CA TRP A 384 -15.38 35.89 18.33
C TRP A 384 -14.78 36.90 17.35
N PHE A 385 -15.59 37.46 16.44
CA PHE A 385 -15.14 38.45 15.47
C PHE A 385 -15.33 39.90 15.96
N ASP A 386 -15.83 40.07 17.19
CA ASP A 386 -15.98 41.40 17.78
C ASP A 386 -14.61 42.06 17.98
N PRO A 387 -14.43 43.30 17.51
CA PRO A 387 -13.13 43.97 17.49
C PRO A 387 -12.54 44.24 18.87
N GLU A 388 -13.36 44.25 19.93
CA GLU A 388 -12.87 44.40 21.32
C GLU A 388 -12.04 43.20 21.78
N ASN A 389 -12.33 42.01 21.25
CA ASN A 389 -11.71 40.75 21.68
C ASN A 389 -10.76 40.16 20.63
N ASN A 390 -10.93 40.50 19.34
CA ASN A 390 -10.15 39.95 18.25
C ASN A 390 -9.50 41.03 17.37
N HIS A 391 -8.18 41.11 17.50
CA HIS A 391 -7.32 42.07 16.81
C HIS A 391 -6.63 41.47 15.58
N SER A 392 -6.89 40.20 15.23
CA SER A 392 -6.08 39.46 14.26
C SER A 392 -6.84 39.00 13.01
N MET A 393 -8.13 38.69 13.13
CA MET A 393 -8.91 38.07 12.04
C MET A 393 -10.31 38.65 11.92
N ILE A 394 -10.86 38.68 10.70
CA ILE A 394 -12.23 39.12 10.39
C ILE A 394 -12.92 38.10 9.48
N LEU A 395 -14.25 37.98 9.58
CA LEU A 395 -15.01 37.08 8.71
C LEU A 395 -15.21 37.72 7.32
N LYS A 396 -14.82 36.99 6.27
CA LYS A 396 -14.95 37.42 4.87
C LYS A 396 -16.42 37.71 4.52
N GLY A 397 -16.70 38.92 4.04
CA GLY A 397 -18.06 39.41 3.75
C GLY A 397 -18.55 40.49 4.72
N GLN A 398 -17.84 40.74 5.83
CA GLN A 398 -18.03 41.93 6.66
C GLN A 398 -17.33 43.16 6.04
N LYS A 399 -17.87 44.37 6.26
CA LYS A 399 -17.28 45.62 5.77
C LYS A 399 -15.94 45.86 6.46
N GLN A 400 -14.85 45.55 5.76
CA GLN A 400 -13.49 45.84 6.22
C GLN A 400 -13.11 47.27 5.79
N SER A 401 -12.69 48.11 6.74
CA SER A 401 -12.13 49.42 6.43
C SER A 401 -10.76 49.27 5.79
N LEU A 402 -10.33 50.24 4.96
CA LEU A 402 -9.01 50.22 4.31
C LEU A 402 -7.84 50.14 5.31
N ASP A 403 -8.04 50.60 6.55
CA ASP A 403 -7.03 50.59 7.62
C ASP A 403 -7.05 49.33 8.50
N ASP A 404 -7.97 48.38 8.24
CA ASP A 404 -8.09 47.16 9.04
C ASP A 404 -7.10 46.09 8.58
N GLN A 405 -6.00 45.94 9.33
CA GLN A 405 -4.91 44.99 9.04
C GLN A 405 -5.24 43.52 9.37
N ARG A 406 -6.45 43.21 9.82
CA ARG A 406 -6.87 41.83 10.16
C ARG A 406 -6.98 40.95 8.91
N ILE A 407 -6.67 39.67 9.08
CA ILE A 407 -6.75 38.67 8.01
C ILE A 407 -8.22 38.26 7.80
N ALA A 408 -8.72 38.39 6.57
CA ALA A 408 -10.08 37.96 6.22
C ALA A 408 -10.14 36.45 5.97
N ILE A 409 -10.90 35.73 6.80
CA ILE A 409 -11.04 34.26 6.74
C ILE A 409 -12.47 33.84 6.36
N SER A 410 -12.60 32.69 5.71
CA SER A 410 -13.89 32.03 5.43
C SER A 410 -13.91 30.62 6.01
N PRO A 411 -15.08 29.97 6.21
CA PRO A 411 -15.17 28.60 6.71
C PRO A 411 -14.75 27.59 5.62
N SER A 412 -13.46 27.58 5.29
CA SER A 412 -12.83 26.76 4.25
C SER A 412 -11.53 26.16 4.76
N ILE A 413 -11.19 24.96 4.28
CA ILE A 413 -9.96 24.24 4.63
C ILE A 413 -8.68 25.04 4.31
N LEU A 414 -8.76 25.98 3.35
CA LEU A 414 -7.66 26.87 3.00
C LEU A 414 -7.23 27.78 4.16
N TYR A 415 -8.13 28.05 5.11
CA TYR A 415 -7.89 28.88 6.28
C TYR A 415 -7.75 28.06 7.57
N LEU A 416 -7.40 26.77 7.46
CA LEU A 416 -7.41 25.87 8.62
C LEU A 416 -6.46 26.34 9.74
N ASP A 417 -5.25 26.77 9.39
CA ASP A 417 -4.28 27.25 10.37
C ASP A 417 -4.73 28.54 11.05
N GLU A 418 -5.41 29.42 10.31
CA GLU A 418 -6.02 30.63 10.84
C GLU A 418 -7.18 30.28 11.78
N TRP A 419 -8.04 29.33 11.44
CA TRP A 419 -9.11 28.85 12.32
C TRP A 419 -8.58 28.22 13.61
N MET A 420 -7.49 27.45 13.53
CA MET A 420 -6.81 26.90 14.70
C MET A 420 -6.24 28.02 15.59
N GLN A 421 -5.57 29.01 14.99
CA GLN A 421 -4.98 30.14 15.70
C GLN A 421 -6.05 31.06 16.32
N LEU A 422 -7.18 31.29 15.64
CA LEU A 422 -8.30 32.05 16.17
C LEU A 422 -8.85 31.36 17.42
N MET A 423 -9.14 30.07 17.32
CA MET A 423 -9.66 29.30 18.44
C MET A 423 -8.70 29.32 19.63
N GLN A 424 -7.40 29.17 19.38
CA GLN A 424 -6.37 29.26 20.42
C GLN A 424 -6.36 30.63 21.13
N SER A 425 -6.46 31.71 20.35
CA SER A 425 -6.45 33.09 20.86
C SER A 425 -7.68 33.40 21.71
N MET A 426 -8.86 32.97 21.24
CA MET A 426 -10.13 33.28 21.91
C MET A 426 -10.38 32.40 23.14
N VAL A 427 -9.98 31.13 23.08
CA VAL A 427 -10.22 30.16 24.16
C VAL A 427 -9.12 30.18 25.24
N GLN A 428 -7.98 30.85 24.97
CA GLN A 428 -6.89 31.08 25.94
C GLN A 428 -6.44 29.81 26.69
N LYS A 429 -6.38 28.66 26.02
CA LYS A 429 -6.02 27.34 26.58
C LYS A 429 -7.00 26.80 27.64
N ASN A 430 -8.26 27.23 27.66
CA ASN A 430 -9.29 26.58 28.46
C ASN A 430 -9.68 25.22 27.86
N ASP A 431 -9.11 24.14 28.41
CA ASP A 431 -9.37 22.76 27.99
C ASP A 431 -10.86 22.38 27.89
N GLN A 432 -11.72 22.97 28.73
CA GLN A 432 -13.16 22.67 28.69
C GLN A 432 -13.82 23.25 27.45
N SER A 433 -13.48 24.48 27.09
CA SER A 433 -14.00 25.14 25.89
C SER A 433 -13.44 24.51 24.62
N VAL A 434 -12.15 24.15 24.59
CA VAL A 434 -11.55 23.37 23.49
C VAL A 434 -12.28 22.04 23.32
N LYS A 435 -12.54 21.33 24.42
CA LYS A 435 -13.31 20.07 24.39
C LYS A 435 -14.72 20.25 23.80
N ARG A 436 -15.41 21.37 24.08
CA ARG A 436 -16.76 21.63 23.52
C ARG A 436 -16.73 21.76 22.00
N ILE A 437 -15.70 22.40 21.45
CA ILE A 437 -15.51 22.58 20.01
C ILE A 437 -15.21 21.24 19.33
N TYR A 438 -14.30 20.45 19.91
CA TYR A 438 -13.94 19.13 19.37
C TYR A 438 -14.98 18.04 19.64
N LEU A 439 -15.94 18.26 20.53
CA LEU A 439 -16.85 17.23 21.06
C LEU A 439 -17.55 16.40 19.98
N ARG A 440 -18.07 17.06 18.93
CA ARG A 440 -18.77 16.38 17.83
C ARG A 440 -17.81 15.49 17.05
N LEU A 441 -16.64 16.01 16.69
CA LEU A 441 -15.60 15.27 15.96
C LEU A 441 -15.09 14.09 16.79
N SER A 442 -14.75 14.32 18.06
CA SER A 442 -14.31 13.25 18.97
C SER A 442 -15.37 12.15 19.11
N ARG A 443 -16.66 12.48 19.22
CA ARG A 443 -17.71 11.44 19.31
C ARG A 443 -17.78 10.57 18.07
N VAL A 444 -17.66 11.16 16.88
CA VAL A 444 -17.69 10.41 15.61
C VAL A 444 -16.47 9.52 15.48
N MET A 445 -15.27 10.06 15.73
CA MET A 445 -14.03 9.29 15.72
C MET A 445 -14.07 8.15 16.74
N GLN A 446 -14.58 8.40 17.96
CA GLN A 446 -14.78 7.36 18.97
C GLN A 446 -15.74 6.28 18.48
N THR A 447 -16.85 6.67 17.86
CA THR A 447 -17.87 5.73 17.39
C THR A 447 -17.33 4.81 16.29
N TYR A 448 -16.56 5.36 15.36
CA TYR A 448 -15.82 4.58 14.35
C TYR A 448 -14.82 3.64 15.02
N MET A 449 -13.95 4.18 15.87
CA MET A 449 -12.88 3.44 16.55
C MET A 449 -13.44 2.28 17.38
N LEU A 450 -14.51 2.50 18.14
CA LEU A 450 -15.14 1.45 18.95
C LEU A 450 -15.79 0.38 18.08
N HIS A 451 -16.40 0.76 16.95
CA HIS A 451 -16.97 -0.22 16.03
C HIS A 451 -15.88 -1.07 15.37
N LEU A 452 -14.80 -0.44 14.88
CA LEU A 452 -13.64 -1.14 14.32
C LEU A 452 -12.97 -2.04 15.36
N HIS A 453 -12.77 -1.54 16.59
CA HIS A 453 -12.26 -2.34 17.69
C HIS A 453 -13.14 -3.56 17.95
N HIS A 454 -14.46 -3.38 18.04
CA HIS A 454 -15.40 -4.47 18.32
C HIS A 454 -15.34 -5.58 17.27
N ILE A 455 -15.27 -5.24 15.97
CA ILE A 455 -15.15 -6.24 14.91
C ILE A 455 -13.75 -6.89 14.87
N SER A 456 -12.70 -6.18 15.30
CA SER A 456 -11.33 -6.69 15.31
C SER A 456 -10.95 -7.49 16.55
N VAL A 457 -11.68 -7.36 17.67
CA VAL A 457 -11.38 -8.07 18.93
C VAL A 457 -11.44 -9.59 18.80
N ALA A 458 -12.25 -10.10 17.87
CA ALA A 458 -12.35 -11.54 17.61
C ALA A 458 -11.18 -12.09 16.76
N LEU A 459 -10.35 -11.21 16.18
CA LEU A 459 -9.23 -11.62 15.33
C LEU A 459 -8.03 -12.03 16.20
N PRO A 460 -7.26 -13.05 15.77
CA PRO A 460 -5.91 -13.30 16.30
C PRO A 460 -5.03 -12.05 16.22
N GLU A 461 -4.16 -11.86 17.21
CA GLU A 461 -3.29 -10.67 17.33
C GLU A 461 -2.44 -10.44 16.07
N ASP A 462 -1.84 -11.50 15.52
CA ASP A 462 -1.06 -11.48 14.28
C ASP A 462 -1.86 -10.99 13.06
N LEU A 463 -3.18 -11.14 13.06
CA LEU A 463 -4.06 -10.70 11.98
C LEU A 463 -4.53 -9.24 12.11
N ILE A 464 -4.38 -8.62 13.30
CA ILE A 464 -4.80 -7.23 13.52
C ILE A 464 -3.95 -6.23 12.74
N VAL A 465 -2.69 -6.57 12.44
CA VAL A 465 -1.82 -5.76 11.58
C VAL A 465 -2.37 -5.66 10.15
N TYR A 466 -3.21 -6.62 9.75
CA TYR A 466 -3.77 -6.70 8.40
C TYR A 466 -5.18 -6.13 8.24
N ILE A 467 -5.71 -5.38 9.22
CA ILE A 467 -7.08 -4.84 9.11
C ILE A 467 -7.23 -3.87 7.93
N HIS A 468 -6.16 -3.18 7.52
CA HIS A 468 -6.22 -2.22 6.42
C HIS A 468 -6.06 -2.91 5.06
N PRO A 469 -6.93 -2.64 4.06
CA PRO A 469 -6.92 -3.39 2.79
C PRO A 469 -5.59 -3.42 2.04
N GLU A 470 -4.78 -2.36 2.15
CA GLU A 470 -3.48 -2.25 1.48
C GLU A 470 -2.46 -3.29 2.00
N THR A 471 -2.55 -3.64 3.29
CA THR A 471 -1.64 -4.60 3.93
C THR A 471 -1.87 -6.04 3.50
N HIS A 472 -3.00 -6.34 2.85
CA HIS A 472 -3.27 -7.68 2.30
C HIS A 472 -2.31 -8.07 1.15
N GLN A 473 -1.57 -7.10 0.61
CA GLN A 473 -0.53 -7.35 -0.41
C GLN A 473 0.80 -7.79 0.19
N ASN A 474 0.94 -7.74 1.53
CA ASN A 474 2.16 -8.12 2.21
C ASN A 474 2.42 -9.62 2.06
N ARG A 475 3.69 -9.99 1.92
CA ARG A 475 4.20 -11.36 1.74
C ARG A 475 3.59 -12.36 2.72
N ASP A 476 3.62 -12.03 4.01
CA ASP A 476 3.28 -12.97 5.07
C ASP A 476 1.77 -13.12 5.30
N PHE A 477 0.94 -12.23 4.74
CA PHE A 477 -0.50 -12.18 5.04
C PHE A 477 -1.20 -13.52 4.81
N TYR A 478 -0.98 -14.15 3.64
CA TYR A 478 -1.57 -15.45 3.33
C TYR A 478 -1.03 -16.57 4.22
N GLY A 479 0.25 -16.53 4.59
CA GLY A 479 0.84 -17.48 5.53
C GLY A 479 0.24 -17.38 6.92
N VAL A 480 -0.02 -16.16 7.39
CA VAL A 480 -0.69 -15.90 8.69
C VAL A 480 -2.14 -16.37 8.65
N LEU A 481 -2.89 -16.10 7.57
CA LEU A 481 -4.26 -16.62 7.39
C LEU A 481 -4.31 -18.15 7.45
N GLN A 482 -3.39 -18.83 6.75
CA GLN A 482 -3.29 -20.29 6.75
C GLN A 482 -2.96 -20.84 8.14
N ARG A 483 -2.02 -20.21 8.87
CA ARG A 483 -1.66 -20.59 10.25
C ARG A 483 -2.87 -20.58 11.18
N HIS A 484 -3.76 -19.59 11.02
CA HIS A 484 -4.98 -19.46 11.81
C HIS A 484 -6.21 -20.14 11.18
N LYS A 485 -6.05 -20.87 10.07
CA LYS A 485 -7.12 -21.58 9.35
C LYS A 485 -8.30 -20.67 8.95
N MET A 486 -8.04 -19.40 8.67
CA MET A 486 -9.06 -18.42 8.29
C MET A 486 -9.07 -18.23 6.78
N GLN A 487 -10.26 -18.23 6.17
CA GLN A 487 -10.40 -17.97 4.74
C GLN A 487 -10.34 -16.46 4.43
N LEU A 488 -9.84 -16.11 3.25
CA LEU A 488 -9.70 -14.71 2.83
C LEU A 488 -11.04 -13.96 2.82
N ASP A 489 -12.08 -14.59 2.28
CA ASP A 489 -13.41 -13.98 2.19
C ASP A 489 -14.06 -13.84 3.57
N GLU A 490 -13.79 -14.77 4.48
CA GLU A 490 -14.24 -14.71 5.87
C GLU A 490 -13.63 -13.48 6.56
N PHE A 491 -12.31 -13.33 6.51
CA PHE A 491 -11.59 -12.18 7.06
C PHE A 491 -12.13 -10.85 6.49
N ARG A 492 -12.18 -10.73 5.17
CA ARG A 492 -12.64 -9.50 4.50
C ARG A 492 -14.09 -9.17 4.82
N SER A 493 -14.95 -10.17 4.99
CA SER A 493 -16.38 -9.97 5.22
C SER A 493 -16.71 -9.21 6.51
N GLN A 494 -15.81 -9.25 7.50
CA GLN A 494 -15.97 -8.60 8.80
C GLN A 494 -15.92 -7.06 8.69
N PHE A 495 -15.20 -6.54 7.70
CA PHE A 495 -14.98 -5.10 7.51
C PHE A 495 -15.99 -4.45 6.56
N TYR A 496 -17.11 -5.10 6.28
CA TYR A 496 -18.19 -4.53 5.47
C TYR A 496 -19.39 -4.12 6.31
N LEU A 497 -19.88 -2.90 6.05
CA LEU A 497 -21.17 -2.44 6.52
C LEU A 497 -22.25 -2.96 5.56
N ARG A 498 -23.33 -3.50 6.12
CA ARG A 498 -24.46 -4.06 5.36
C ARG A 498 -25.75 -3.40 5.80
N GLY A 499 -26.50 -2.85 4.85
CA GLY A 499 -27.80 -2.23 5.09
C GLY A 499 -28.65 -2.25 3.82
N HIS A 500 -29.86 -2.82 3.89
CA HIS A 500 -30.70 -3.08 2.72
C HIS A 500 -29.92 -3.81 1.62
N HIS A 501 -29.74 -3.18 0.44
CA HIS A 501 -29.01 -3.72 -0.70
C HIS A 501 -27.58 -3.16 -0.82
N ILE A 502 -27.15 -2.33 0.13
CA ILE A 502 -25.85 -1.65 0.10
C ILE A 502 -24.84 -2.43 0.93
N ARG A 503 -23.70 -2.73 0.29
CA ARG A 503 -22.51 -3.32 0.92
C ARG A 503 -21.33 -2.40 0.64
N VAL A 504 -20.77 -1.82 1.69
CA VAL A 504 -19.68 -0.83 1.60
C VAL A 504 -18.60 -1.19 2.62
N SER A 505 -17.33 -0.99 2.26
CA SER A 505 -16.23 -1.21 3.21
C SER A 505 -16.30 -0.18 4.33
N ILE A 506 -15.99 -0.58 5.56
CA ILE A 506 -15.87 0.35 6.70
C ILE A 506 -14.78 1.42 6.46
N PHE A 507 -13.82 1.13 5.58
CA PHE A 507 -12.72 2.05 5.22
C PHE A 507 -13.10 3.03 4.10
N ASP A 508 -14.23 2.83 3.43
CA ASP A 508 -14.67 3.71 2.34
C ASP A 508 -15.21 5.05 2.86
N SER A 509 -15.21 6.06 1.98
CA SER A 509 -15.66 7.43 2.31
C SER A 509 -17.16 7.57 2.59
N PHE A 510 -17.96 6.53 2.36
CA PHE A 510 -19.42 6.62 2.30
C PHE A 510 -20.06 7.31 3.51
N VAL A 511 -19.72 6.91 4.74
CA VAL A 511 -20.25 7.55 5.96
C VAL A 511 -19.59 8.90 6.20
N ARG A 512 -18.30 9.03 5.86
CA ARG A 512 -17.52 10.25 6.01
C ARG A 512 -18.07 11.41 5.17
N ASP A 513 -18.51 11.14 3.95
CA ASP A 513 -19.07 12.15 3.04
C ASP A 513 -20.37 12.73 3.62
N TYR A 514 -21.26 11.87 4.13
CA TYR A 514 -22.45 12.28 4.88
C TYR A 514 -22.10 13.14 6.10
N LEU A 515 -21.08 12.75 6.87
CA LEU A 515 -20.70 13.46 8.09
C LEU A 515 -20.26 14.89 7.83
N VAL A 516 -19.62 15.19 6.70
CA VAL A 516 -19.19 16.55 6.38
C VAL A 516 -20.41 17.49 6.27
N ASP A 517 -21.45 17.06 5.56
CA ASP A 517 -22.68 17.82 5.40
C ASP A 517 -23.49 17.88 6.70
N TYR A 518 -23.52 16.79 7.46
CA TYR A 518 -24.11 16.76 8.79
C TYR A 518 -23.44 17.77 9.74
N PHE A 519 -22.13 17.99 9.58
CA PHE A 519 -21.40 18.99 10.35
C PHE A 519 -21.74 20.41 9.93
N ALA A 520 -21.87 20.67 8.63
CA ALA A 520 -22.28 21.95 8.07
C ALA A 520 -23.67 22.40 8.56
N ASP A 521 -24.60 21.46 8.72
CA ASP A 521 -25.94 21.70 9.29
C ASP A 521 -25.96 21.97 10.81
N ASN A 522 -24.80 21.95 11.49
CA ASN A 522 -24.68 22.15 12.94
C ASN A 522 -25.50 21.16 13.80
N LYS A 523 -25.84 19.98 13.27
CA LYS A 523 -26.60 18.95 13.99
C LYS A 523 -25.79 18.33 15.13
N MET A 524 -26.39 18.21 16.31
CA MET A 524 -25.74 17.64 17.49
C MET A 524 -25.63 16.11 17.41
N ILE A 525 -24.48 15.57 17.82
CA ILE A 525 -24.22 14.13 17.81
C ILE A 525 -24.49 13.57 19.20
N SER A 526 -25.44 12.64 19.31
CA SER A 526 -25.77 11.98 20.59
C SER A 526 -24.56 11.21 21.15
N LYS A 527 -24.50 11.09 22.49
CA LYS A 527 -23.48 10.26 23.15
C LYS A 527 -23.64 8.77 22.85
N HIS A 528 -24.85 8.32 22.52
CA HIS A 528 -25.18 6.92 22.27
C HIS A 528 -25.24 6.59 20.78
N VAL A 529 -24.68 7.45 19.92
CA VAL A 529 -24.65 7.17 18.49
C VAL A 529 -23.76 5.95 18.21
N SER A 530 -24.21 5.06 17.35
CA SER A 530 -23.42 3.92 16.87
C SER A 530 -22.97 4.15 15.44
N TRP A 531 -21.88 3.49 15.02
CA TRP A 531 -21.37 3.64 13.66
C TRP A 531 -22.37 3.11 12.64
N MET A 532 -23.05 2.00 12.98
CA MET A 532 -24.14 1.45 12.19
C MET A 532 -25.33 2.42 12.06
N GLY A 533 -25.65 3.17 13.12
CA GLY A 533 -26.69 4.21 13.06
C GLY A 533 -26.29 5.38 12.15
N LEU A 534 -25.04 5.81 12.18
CA LEU A 534 -24.51 6.80 11.23
C LEU A 534 -24.53 6.28 9.80
N PHE A 535 -24.20 5.00 9.60
CA PHE A 535 -24.28 4.35 8.30
C PHE A 535 -25.71 4.30 7.75
N GLN A 536 -26.71 3.96 8.57
CA GLN A 536 -28.11 4.00 8.16
C GLN A 536 -28.56 5.40 7.73
N HIS A 537 -28.14 6.45 8.45
CA HIS A 537 -28.40 7.82 8.02
C HIS A 537 -27.66 8.20 6.74
N ALA A 538 -26.42 7.73 6.57
CA ALA A 538 -25.65 7.95 5.36
C ALA A 538 -26.33 7.33 4.13
N ILE A 539 -26.92 6.14 4.25
CA ILE A 539 -27.71 5.51 3.17
C ILE A 539 -28.83 6.46 2.72
N VAL A 540 -29.66 6.92 3.66
CA VAL A 540 -30.77 7.82 3.36
C VAL A 540 -30.29 9.14 2.76
N TRP A 541 -29.16 9.67 3.24
CA TRP A 541 -28.58 10.91 2.72
C TRP A 541 -28.05 10.75 1.29
N HIS A 542 -27.28 9.69 1.00
CA HIS A 542 -26.79 9.41 -0.36
C HIS A 542 -27.95 9.22 -1.34
N ASP A 543 -29.01 8.55 -0.89
CA ASP A 543 -30.26 8.42 -1.65
C ASP A 543 -30.90 9.77 -1.99
N GLN A 544 -30.88 10.71 -1.06
CA GLN A 544 -31.42 12.06 -1.23
C GLN A 544 -30.53 12.91 -2.15
N VAL A 545 -29.20 12.85 -1.99
CA VAL A 545 -28.24 13.56 -2.84
C VAL A 545 -28.34 13.07 -4.28
N GLN A 546 -28.31 11.76 -4.52
CA GLN A 546 -28.47 11.20 -5.86
C GLN A 546 -29.79 11.63 -6.50
N LYS A 547 -30.87 11.65 -5.71
CA LYS A 547 -32.18 12.14 -6.18
C LYS A 547 -32.11 13.62 -6.60
N GLN A 548 -31.49 14.47 -5.77
CA GLN A 548 -31.33 15.89 -6.07
C GLN A 548 -30.42 16.12 -7.29
N ASP A 549 -29.35 15.35 -7.44
CA ASP A 549 -28.44 15.44 -8.58
C ASP A 549 -29.16 15.08 -9.88
N ILE A 550 -29.89 13.96 -9.91
CA ILE A 550 -30.72 13.58 -11.06
C ILE A 550 -31.73 14.70 -11.38
N ILE A 551 -32.44 15.22 -10.37
CA ILE A 551 -33.39 16.33 -10.59
C ILE A 551 -32.66 17.58 -11.13
N SER A 552 -31.49 17.92 -10.62
CA SER A 552 -30.74 19.11 -11.03
C SER A 552 -30.23 19.00 -12.47
N GLN A 553 -29.73 17.82 -12.87
CA GLN A 553 -29.30 17.53 -14.24
C GLN A 553 -30.48 17.63 -15.20
N LEU A 554 -31.63 17.05 -14.83
CA LEU A 554 -32.84 17.10 -15.63
C LEU A 554 -33.42 18.52 -15.70
N LYS A 555 -33.44 19.28 -14.59
CA LYS A 555 -33.91 20.68 -14.55
C LYS A 555 -33.05 21.63 -15.36
N LYS A 556 -31.73 21.44 -15.43
CA LYS A 556 -30.86 22.25 -16.32
C LYS A 556 -31.21 22.09 -17.80
N ASN A 557 -31.79 20.96 -18.17
CA ASN A 557 -32.21 20.66 -19.54
C ASN A 557 -33.68 21.01 -19.81
N LEU A 558 -34.42 21.50 -18.80
CA LEU A 558 -35.86 21.81 -18.88
C LEU A 558 -36.11 23.32 -19.04
N ALA A 559 -36.84 23.72 -20.08
CA ALA A 559 -37.39 25.07 -20.22
C ALA A 559 -38.80 25.22 -19.60
N GLN A 560 -39.53 24.12 -19.39
CA GLN A 560 -40.93 24.10 -18.90
C GLN A 560 -41.19 22.91 -17.96
N PRO A 561 -42.17 22.99 -17.04
CA PRO A 561 -42.54 21.87 -16.18
C PRO A 561 -43.13 20.70 -16.98
N LEU A 562 -42.82 19.46 -16.55
CA LEU A 562 -43.39 18.23 -17.12
C LEU A 562 -44.92 18.26 -16.96
N GLN A 563 -45.66 18.05 -18.04
CA GLN A 563 -47.11 17.98 -18.03
C GLN A 563 -47.54 16.53 -18.29
N PRO A 564 -48.49 15.97 -17.51
CA PRO A 564 -49.03 14.65 -17.78
C PRO A 564 -49.68 14.62 -19.14
N MET A 565 -49.47 13.52 -19.89
CA MET A 565 -50.12 13.34 -21.18
C MET A 565 -51.55 12.82 -21.01
N MET A 566 -51.81 12.09 -19.93
CA MET A 566 -53.16 11.63 -19.56
C MET A 566 -53.90 12.67 -18.70
N PRO A 567 -55.21 12.88 -18.92
CA PRO A 567 -56.03 13.71 -18.05
C PRO A 567 -56.30 13.06 -16.69
N GLU A 568 -56.24 11.74 -16.60
CA GLU A 568 -56.35 10.97 -15.35
C GLU A 568 -54.99 10.37 -14.97
N GLN A 569 -54.57 10.54 -13.71
CA GLN A 569 -53.28 10.04 -13.24
C GLN A 569 -53.19 8.51 -13.21
N CYS A 570 -54.33 7.81 -13.06
CA CYS A 570 -54.37 6.35 -13.00
C CYS A 570 -55.61 5.80 -13.71
N ILE A 571 -55.40 4.87 -14.64
CA ILE A 571 -56.46 4.27 -15.46
C ILE A 571 -56.61 2.79 -15.11
N GLN A 572 -57.86 2.35 -14.95
CA GLN A 572 -58.18 0.94 -14.76
C GLN A 572 -58.50 0.29 -16.10
N PHE A 573 -57.76 -0.76 -16.48
CA PHE A 573 -57.95 -1.48 -17.73
C PHE A 573 -57.77 -3.00 -17.50
N LEU A 574 -58.78 -3.79 -17.87
CA LEU A 574 -58.77 -5.27 -17.79
C LEU A 574 -58.29 -5.84 -16.43
N GLY A 575 -58.66 -5.22 -15.31
CA GLY A 575 -58.25 -5.68 -13.98
C GLY A 575 -56.86 -5.22 -13.52
N TRP A 576 -56.27 -4.26 -14.23
CA TRP A 576 -54.96 -3.64 -13.94
C TRP A 576 -55.10 -2.13 -13.80
N SER A 577 -54.26 -1.55 -12.94
CA SER A 577 -54.10 -0.11 -12.79
C SER A 577 -52.84 0.36 -13.51
N PHE A 578 -52.97 1.38 -14.35
CA PHE A 578 -51.88 2.03 -15.06
C PHE A 578 -51.76 3.47 -14.58
N GLU A 579 -50.72 3.78 -13.81
CA GLU A 579 -50.40 5.14 -13.35
C GLU A 579 -49.33 5.73 -14.26
N GLU A 580 -49.59 6.88 -14.89
CA GLU A 580 -48.58 7.57 -15.70
C GLU A 580 -47.49 8.16 -14.79
N LEU A 581 -46.23 7.87 -15.10
CA LEU A 581 -45.09 8.44 -14.40
C LEU A 581 -44.79 9.85 -14.94
N ALA A 582 -45.73 10.77 -14.71
CA ALA A 582 -45.71 12.14 -15.23
C ALA A 582 -44.99 13.16 -14.34
N ASP A 583 -44.32 12.70 -13.29
CA ASP A 583 -43.58 13.53 -12.34
C ASP A 583 -42.17 12.95 -12.12
N LEU A 584 -41.17 13.83 -12.05
CA LEU A 584 -39.77 13.45 -11.88
C LEU A 584 -39.52 12.78 -10.53
N ASP A 585 -40.18 13.24 -9.45
CA ASP A 585 -40.04 12.59 -8.15
C ASP A 585 -40.62 11.18 -8.20
N ARG A 586 -41.75 10.99 -8.89
CA ARG A 586 -42.39 9.69 -9.09
C ARG A 586 -41.55 8.74 -9.97
N ILE A 587 -40.97 9.21 -11.07
CA ILE A 587 -40.07 8.43 -11.94
C ILE A 587 -38.85 7.93 -11.16
N ILE A 588 -38.24 8.78 -10.34
CA ILE A 588 -37.09 8.41 -9.50
C ILE A 588 -37.50 7.42 -8.42
N GLN A 589 -38.64 7.61 -7.76
CA GLN A 589 -39.17 6.66 -6.78
C GLN A 589 -39.45 5.29 -7.40
N GLU A 590 -40.06 5.25 -8.59
CA GLU A 590 -40.32 4.03 -9.32
C GLU A 590 -39.01 3.31 -9.67
N SER A 591 -38.03 4.05 -10.18
CA SER A 591 -36.72 3.49 -10.53
C SER A 591 -36.00 2.89 -9.32
N LYS A 592 -36.15 3.51 -8.14
CA LYS A 592 -35.61 2.97 -6.89
C LYS A 592 -36.36 1.74 -6.39
N LYS A 593 -37.69 1.79 -6.35
CA LYS A 593 -38.52 0.67 -5.86
C LYS A 593 -38.36 -0.56 -6.76
N CYS A 594 -38.40 -0.35 -8.06
CA CYS A 594 -38.28 -1.40 -9.06
C CYS A 594 -36.83 -1.68 -9.47
N HIS A 595 -35.83 -0.92 -8.98
CA HIS A 595 -34.42 -1.07 -9.34
C HIS A 595 -34.20 -1.16 -10.86
N ASN A 596 -34.82 -0.24 -11.60
CA ASN A 596 -34.71 -0.16 -13.05
C ASN A 596 -33.92 1.09 -13.47
N CYS A 597 -33.56 1.16 -14.74
CA CYS A 597 -32.78 2.27 -15.29
C CYS A 597 -33.66 3.43 -15.82
N LEU A 598 -34.95 3.48 -15.50
CA LEU A 598 -35.89 4.45 -16.09
C LEU A 598 -35.44 5.89 -15.84
N ALA A 599 -35.12 6.25 -14.59
CA ALA A 599 -34.66 7.59 -14.23
C ALA A 599 -33.28 7.95 -14.82
N ALA A 600 -32.41 6.97 -15.07
CA ALA A 600 -31.06 7.21 -15.57
C ALA A 600 -30.99 7.27 -17.10
N SER A 601 -31.76 6.42 -17.79
CA SER A 601 -31.65 6.20 -19.23
C SER A 601 -32.77 6.83 -20.05
N TYR A 602 -33.95 7.04 -19.45
CA TYR A 602 -35.15 7.48 -20.18
C TYR A 602 -35.74 8.80 -19.68
N ALA A 603 -35.28 9.33 -18.54
CA ALA A 603 -35.81 10.58 -17.99
C ALA A 603 -35.71 11.77 -18.95
N GLN A 604 -34.62 11.88 -19.74
CA GLN A 604 -34.49 12.92 -20.77
C GLN A 604 -35.53 12.75 -21.89
N ARG A 605 -35.73 11.52 -22.39
CA ARG A 605 -36.71 11.25 -23.45
C ARG A 605 -38.14 11.45 -22.97
N ILE A 606 -38.42 11.17 -21.70
CA ILE A 606 -39.72 11.47 -21.08
C ILE A 606 -39.95 12.98 -21.03
N ILE A 607 -38.92 13.74 -20.67
CA ILE A 607 -38.95 15.21 -20.68
C ILE A 607 -39.17 15.78 -22.08
N GLU A 608 -38.48 15.23 -23.09
CA GLU A 608 -38.58 15.65 -24.49
C GLU A 608 -39.89 15.20 -25.15
N LYS A 609 -40.79 14.52 -24.40
CA LYS A 609 -42.04 13.92 -24.87
C LYS A 609 -41.84 12.88 -25.98
N GLU A 610 -40.68 12.21 -26.01
CA GLU A 610 -40.40 11.10 -26.91
C GLU A 610 -40.68 9.73 -26.28
N TYR A 611 -40.92 9.70 -24.97
CA TYR A 611 -41.13 8.49 -24.20
C TYR A 611 -42.16 8.70 -23.09
N VAL A 612 -42.99 7.69 -22.82
CA VAL A 612 -43.98 7.68 -21.75
C VAL A 612 -43.82 6.39 -20.97
N ALA A 613 -43.84 6.50 -19.64
CA ALA A 613 -43.71 5.33 -18.76
C ALA A 613 -44.90 5.24 -17.80
N PHE A 614 -45.33 4.02 -17.52
CA PHE A 614 -46.46 3.73 -16.64
C PHE A 614 -46.06 2.74 -15.55
N HIS A 615 -46.53 2.96 -14.33
CA HIS A 615 -46.57 1.93 -13.30
C HIS A 615 -47.81 1.06 -13.50
N MET A 616 -47.59 -0.21 -13.85
CA MET A 616 -48.63 -1.21 -14.05
C MET A 616 -48.74 -2.09 -12.80
N ALA A 617 -49.88 -2.07 -12.13
CA ALA A 617 -50.14 -2.89 -10.95
C ALA A 617 -51.43 -3.72 -11.07
N SER A 618 -51.40 -4.96 -10.60
CA SER A 618 -52.60 -5.81 -10.59
C SER A 618 -53.59 -5.33 -9.54
N GLN A 619 -54.90 -5.48 -9.73
CA GLN A 619 -55.90 -5.16 -8.69
C GLN A 619 -55.71 -5.93 -7.38
N THR A 620 -55.02 -7.07 -7.41
CA THR A 620 -54.66 -7.83 -6.20
C THR A 620 -53.44 -7.27 -5.44
N GLY A 621 -52.74 -6.28 -6.02
CA GLY A 621 -51.50 -5.70 -5.49
C GLY A 621 -50.27 -6.63 -5.52
N LYS A 622 -50.38 -7.82 -6.11
CA LYS A 622 -49.29 -8.83 -6.10
C LYS A 622 -48.23 -8.57 -7.17
N HIS A 623 -48.62 -8.03 -8.31
CA HIS A 623 -47.70 -7.76 -9.42
C HIS A 623 -47.58 -6.26 -9.65
N HIS A 624 -46.33 -5.80 -9.72
CA HIS A 624 -45.93 -4.43 -10.04
C HIS A 624 -44.87 -4.48 -11.14
N MET A 625 -45.11 -3.71 -12.20
CA MET A 625 -44.26 -3.68 -13.39
C MET A 625 -44.16 -2.25 -13.90
N THR A 626 -43.08 -1.95 -14.60
CA THR A 626 -42.89 -0.67 -15.29
C THR A 626 -43.05 -0.90 -16.79
N LEU A 627 -44.07 -0.27 -17.39
CA LEU A 627 -44.32 -0.25 -18.83
C LEU A 627 -43.65 1.00 -19.42
N GLY A 628 -42.85 0.81 -20.46
CA GLY A 628 -42.22 1.88 -21.22
C GLY A 628 -42.70 1.89 -22.67
N CYS A 629 -42.99 3.09 -23.19
CA CYS A 629 -43.50 3.32 -24.53
C CYS A 629 -42.78 4.48 -25.20
N TYR A 630 -42.44 4.36 -26.49
CA TYR A 630 -42.04 5.50 -27.31
C TYR A 630 -43.27 6.28 -27.76
N LEU A 631 -43.17 7.60 -27.82
CA LEU A 631 -44.15 8.44 -28.49
C LEU A 631 -43.61 8.83 -29.87
N ARG A 632 -44.28 8.39 -30.94
CA ARG A 632 -43.91 8.74 -32.33
C ARG A 632 -45.14 9.08 -33.15
N ASP A 633 -45.12 10.23 -33.81
CA ASP A 633 -46.26 10.73 -34.60
C ASP A 633 -47.58 10.71 -33.82
N GLY A 634 -47.47 11.01 -32.52
CA GLY A 634 -48.56 10.91 -31.57
C GLY A 634 -48.93 9.47 -31.15
N GLN A 635 -48.39 8.39 -31.69
CA GLN A 635 -48.78 7.05 -31.21
C GLN A 635 -47.82 6.54 -30.14
N LEU A 636 -48.38 5.97 -29.07
CA LEU A 636 -47.63 5.17 -28.11
C LEU A 636 -47.25 3.84 -28.76
N ILE A 637 -45.96 3.56 -28.81
CA ILE A 637 -45.37 2.32 -29.33
C ILE A 637 -44.73 1.59 -28.17
N TYR A 638 -45.12 0.33 -27.97
CA TYR A 638 -44.54 -0.53 -26.94
C TYR A 638 -43.02 -0.63 -27.08
N ASP A 639 -42.30 -0.40 -25.99
CA ASP A 639 -40.86 -0.64 -25.88
C ASP A 639 -40.59 -1.84 -24.99
N GLN A 640 -41.03 -1.77 -23.73
CA GLN A 640 -40.70 -2.76 -22.72
C GLN A 640 -41.74 -2.85 -21.59
N LEU A 641 -41.84 -4.03 -20.98
CA LEU A 641 -42.57 -4.26 -19.73
C LEU A 641 -41.69 -5.11 -18.82
N GLU A 642 -41.34 -4.58 -17.66
CA GLU A 642 -40.37 -5.21 -16.76
C GLU A 642 -40.89 -5.27 -15.32
N TYR A 643 -40.57 -6.39 -14.65
CA TYR A 643 -40.61 -6.47 -13.19
C TYR A 643 -39.41 -5.73 -12.58
N ALA A 644 -39.35 -5.72 -11.25
CA ALA A 644 -38.17 -5.24 -10.55
C ALA A 644 -36.88 -5.93 -11.03
N HIS A 645 -35.76 -5.18 -11.02
CA HIS A 645 -34.44 -5.61 -11.46
C HIS A 645 -34.35 -5.90 -12.97
N ASN A 646 -35.11 -5.16 -13.80
CA ASN A 646 -35.17 -5.29 -15.26
C ASN A 646 -35.50 -6.73 -15.73
N LYS A 647 -36.23 -7.50 -14.91
CA LYS A 647 -36.62 -8.86 -15.27
C LYS A 647 -37.77 -8.81 -16.26
N LYS A 648 -37.59 -9.41 -17.44
CA LYS A 648 -38.61 -9.47 -18.49
C LYS A 648 -39.89 -10.16 -18.01
N THR A 649 -41.01 -9.65 -18.51
CA THR A 649 -42.35 -10.09 -18.13
C THR A 649 -42.87 -11.19 -19.05
N GLU A 650 -43.73 -12.07 -18.54
CA GLU A 650 -44.40 -13.11 -19.33
C GLU A 650 -45.29 -12.51 -20.44
N TYR A 651 -45.38 -13.22 -21.57
CA TYR A 651 -46.12 -12.76 -22.76
C TYR A 651 -47.59 -12.41 -22.50
N LEU A 652 -48.22 -13.09 -21.53
CA LEU A 652 -49.61 -12.83 -21.14
C LEU A 652 -49.80 -11.38 -20.66
N PHE A 653 -48.90 -10.86 -19.82
CA PHE A 653 -48.98 -9.50 -19.29
C PHE A 653 -48.54 -8.46 -20.32
N VAL A 654 -47.59 -8.82 -21.19
CA VAL A 654 -47.23 -8.01 -22.37
C VAL A 654 -48.44 -7.81 -23.28
N ASN A 655 -49.25 -8.84 -23.52
CA ASN A 655 -50.47 -8.72 -24.33
C ASN A 655 -51.48 -7.75 -23.70
N ILE A 656 -51.62 -7.74 -22.37
CA ILE A 656 -52.47 -6.76 -21.66
C ILE A 656 -51.94 -5.33 -21.86
N ALA A 657 -50.63 -5.12 -21.75
CA ALA A 657 -50.01 -3.82 -22.01
C ALA A 657 -50.19 -3.38 -23.48
N LEU A 658 -50.06 -4.28 -24.45
CA LEU A 658 -50.29 -4.00 -25.87
C LEU A 658 -51.75 -3.62 -26.15
N GLN A 659 -52.70 -4.31 -25.53
CA GLN A 659 -54.13 -3.99 -25.62
C GLN A 659 -54.44 -2.63 -24.99
N PHE A 660 -53.82 -2.32 -23.85
CA PHE A 660 -53.93 -1.01 -23.20
C PHE A 660 -53.38 0.11 -24.10
N ILE A 661 -52.20 -0.07 -24.70
CA ILE A 661 -51.60 0.89 -25.64
C ILE A 661 -52.50 1.10 -26.86
N SER A 662 -53.00 0.01 -27.47
CA SER A 662 -53.90 0.10 -28.62
C SER A 662 -55.20 0.84 -28.29
N TRP A 663 -55.74 0.59 -27.10
CA TRP A 663 -56.93 1.27 -26.60
C TRP A 663 -56.66 2.76 -26.36
N LEU A 664 -55.56 3.11 -25.68
CA LEU A 664 -55.14 4.49 -25.44
C LEU A 664 -54.97 5.29 -26.75
N ASN A 665 -54.27 4.72 -27.74
CA ASN A 665 -54.06 5.35 -29.05
C ASN A 665 -55.37 5.58 -29.83
N THR A 666 -56.44 4.86 -29.51
CA THR A 666 -57.75 5.00 -30.16
C THR A 666 -58.64 6.01 -29.44
N GLU A 667 -58.67 5.97 -28.11
CA GLU A 667 -59.56 6.78 -27.27
C GLU A 667 -59.03 8.20 -27.00
N TYR A 668 -57.70 8.37 -26.90
CA TYR A 668 -57.11 9.65 -26.53
C TYR A 668 -56.48 10.36 -27.74
N ALA A 669 -57.17 11.41 -28.20
CA ALA A 669 -56.70 12.33 -29.22
C ALA A 669 -55.49 13.25 -28.88
N PRO A 670 -55.07 13.52 -27.61
CA PRO A 670 -53.87 14.34 -27.36
C PRO A 670 -52.55 13.70 -27.83
N PHE A 671 -52.62 12.48 -28.34
CA PHE A 671 -51.54 11.82 -29.04
C PHE A 671 -51.80 11.74 -30.57
N LYS A 672 -52.40 12.76 -31.18
CA LYS A 672 -52.50 12.91 -32.65
C LYS A 672 -52.15 14.31 -33.08
#